data_AF-A0A653DN13-F1
#
_entry.id   AF-A0A653DN13-F1
#
_cell.length_a   1.000
_cell.length_b   1.000
_cell.length_c   1.000
_cell.angle_alpha   90.00
_cell.angle_beta   90.00
_cell.angle_gamma   90.00
#
_symmetry.space_group_name_H-M   'P 1'
#
loop_
_entity.id
_entity.type
_entity.pdbx_description
1 polymer ?
#
loop_
_entity_poly.entity_id
_entity_poly.type
_entity_poly.pdbx_seq_one_letter_code
_entity_poly.pdbx_strand_id
1 'polypeptide(L)'
;MSISVIKSTVSALSDKNGKSIVKSQYVGSVLVPMDYTPGVACVTWFKNLKDLVALYMDNVEKAYKTDPFYLSKVEITDYIEVPDAWYSFKGLVPGKWILRGTISQSNKKYPKRSRNFQSPANCLIAIALQYLTPMKDWGSEMVDEVLDKGDQLYNESLDYLEEKSIFEVKMLMLNEVNTVFKFPTQEAVFVIDECLVNGSLKGEKDLLNLENGLEMFFKDNDRGIVAVRNISVAVWRHEGVYYYFDSHSRDEKGLTVGYGTACVLRAILISDLATAIEVNLKAGSENTFNIHRVNVEFYDSGSGVVRPPLNHYKAITDDSAILRSLFSEKSTKYDLNCGKQTIPMCLTAMAFNKLKPSKDWDQKDIDEILNKGDKLYTLTMNRIQEQEEQEALAAELEALYRPKMDGMEEDGEERKTSSGTSANQKPSASSAGTKPSMAQSEAASEAPPPDLPTSFEDEEQEATDGVLKLEQMSNELILGLNKFVFEFEDVYVDSVEEGASGDNIRDNLKPVLKAFYEQEQTEDYFNQEIILESKPLAVAIWRDDKRFYVFDPMPRDKDGTVIGKEDWSEIEEKPPSVASEELEEVTEDETKPIEDEANPFEEHVEDIMDADPGAGGDQLGDQKPFVEGLVADIQFPEEQEEGKEDEGIKYIKPLRKSSSFWREQEKAGRGCVVLFTKLEDMVEHVYGKIPPKVGQEESFKLKSAKLTNVILLKDKLRSEEERTDVYAGDWYFFQELEHGKWIMRGTMTIWHPLFPENNRGKQTLAMCISALLIYRIFTIVCFNDTTVDSILTYGDKLHTFMKKTRKKELMSMVDKKLKEDEIDWFVFRMFNRHSLILLIMCSEQLNNVMSK
;
A
#
# COMPACT_ATOMS: atom_id res chain seq x y z
N MET A 1 -22.54 -21.04 -19.30
CA MET A 1 -23.67 -21.97 -19.54
C MET A 1 -24.22 -21.72 -20.94
N SER A 2 -24.67 -22.74 -21.67
CA SER A 2 -25.18 -22.58 -23.04
C SER A 2 -26.67 -22.28 -23.05
N ILE A 3 -27.08 -21.04 -23.37
CA ILE A 3 -28.50 -20.70 -23.57
C ILE A 3 -28.89 -21.07 -25.00
N SER A 4 -29.61 -22.19 -25.14
CA SER A 4 -30.29 -22.56 -26.37
C SER A 4 -31.56 -21.72 -26.52
N VAL A 5 -31.70 -20.99 -27.62
CA VAL A 5 -32.93 -20.25 -27.94
C VAL A 5 -34.02 -21.23 -28.36
N ILE A 6 -34.73 -21.76 -27.36
CA ILE A 6 -36.18 -22.01 -27.48
C ILE A 6 -36.80 -20.68 -27.92
N LYS A 7 -37.92 -20.74 -28.67
CA LYS A 7 -38.74 -19.59 -29.13
C LYS A 7 -39.41 -18.86 -27.95
N SER A 8 -38.60 -18.40 -26.99
CA SER A 8 -38.99 -18.12 -25.62
C SER A 8 -39.92 -16.92 -25.51
N THR A 9 -40.90 -17.05 -24.63
CA THR A 9 -42.03 -16.12 -24.57
C THR A 9 -41.66 -14.86 -23.80
N VAL A 10 -41.13 -13.87 -24.53
CA VAL A 10 -41.52 -12.47 -24.31
C VAL A 10 -43.01 -12.41 -24.65
N SER A 11 -43.85 -12.68 -23.65
CA SER A 11 -45.30 -12.73 -23.75
C SER A 11 -45.84 -11.34 -24.10
N ALA A 12 -46.56 -11.25 -25.21
CA ALA A 12 -46.99 -9.97 -25.80
C ALA A 12 -47.85 -9.12 -24.85
N LEU A 13 -48.63 -9.80 -23.99
CA LEU A 13 -49.14 -9.33 -22.71
C LEU A 13 -49.11 -10.51 -21.74
N SER A 14 -48.62 -10.33 -20.52
CA SER A 14 -48.66 -11.36 -19.47
C SER A 14 -49.56 -10.97 -18.29
N ASP A 15 -50.21 -11.97 -17.69
CA ASP A 15 -50.83 -11.86 -16.37
C ASP A 15 -49.76 -11.76 -15.26
N LYS A 16 -50.19 -11.79 -14.00
CA LYS A 16 -49.27 -11.75 -12.84
C LYS A 16 -48.37 -12.98 -12.70
N ASN A 17 -48.65 -14.07 -13.42
CA ASN A 17 -47.95 -15.35 -13.36
C ASN A 17 -47.09 -15.62 -14.62
N GLY A 18 -46.95 -14.63 -15.52
CA GLY A 18 -46.24 -14.78 -16.79
C GLY A 18 -47.02 -15.47 -17.91
N LYS A 19 -48.33 -15.73 -17.72
CA LYS A 19 -49.19 -16.40 -18.70
C LYS A 19 -49.80 -15.42 -19.71
N SER A 20 -49.86 -15.83 -20.98
CA SER A 20 -50.29 -15.01 -22.11
C SER A 20 -51.78 -14.67 -22.04
N ILE A 21 -52.13 -13.38 -22.14
CA ILE A 21 -53.53 -12.91 -22.07
C ILE A 21 -54.19 -12.96 -23.45
N VAL A 22 -55.18 -13.85 -23.62
CA VAL A 22 -55.97 -14.00 -24.86
C VAL A 22 -57.14 -13.02 -24.86
N LYS A 23 -57.14 -12.03 -25.79
CA LYS A 23 -58.08 -10.89 -25.78
C LYS A 23 -59.57 -11.20 -26.05
N SER A 24 -59.92 -12.42 -26.44
CA SER A 24 -61.31 -12.79 -26.75
C SER A 24 -61.55 -14.29 -26.62
N GLN A 25 -62.71 -14.69 -26.10
CA GLN A 25 -63.10 -16.09 -25.98
C GLN A 25 -64.40 -16.36 -26.76
N TYR A 26 -64.47 -17.51 -27.43
CA TYR A 26 -65.73 -17.98 -28.02
C TYR A 26 -66.67 -18.50 -26.93
N VAL A 27 -67.85 -17.88 -26.83
CA VAL A 27 -68.97 -18.36 -26.02
C VAL A 27 -70.04 -18.83 -27.01
N GLY A 28 -70.06 -20.14 -27.28
CA GLY A 28 -70.77 -20.68 -28.43
C GLY A 28 -70.14 -20.19 -29.74
N SER A 29 -70.97 -19.68 -30.66
CA SER A 29 -70.53 -19.11 -31.94
C SER A 29 -70.17 -17.62 -31.88
N VAL A 30 -70.37 -16.96 -30.73
CA VAL A 30 -70.08 -15.52 -30.55
C VAL A 30 -68.67 -15.35 -29.97
N LEU A 31 -67.86 -14.53 -30.63
CA LEU A 31 -66.56 -14.09 -30.11
C LEU A 31 -66.79 -12.93 -29.14
N VAL A 32 -66.64 -13.21 -27.84
CA VAL A 32 -66.85 -12.22 -26.77
C VAL A 32 -65.51 -11.55 -26.45
N PRO A 33 -65.38 -10.23 -26.58
CA PRO A 33 -64.27 -9.50 -25.99
C PRO A 33 -64.43 -9.53 -24.47
N MET A 34 -63.37 -9.90 -23.76
CA MET A 34 -63.37 -9.96 -22.30
C MET A 34 -62.67 -8.72 -21.75
N ASP A 35 -63.27 -8.07 -20.75
CA ASP A 35 -62.65 -6.94 -20.06
C ASP A 35 -61.45 -7.42 -19.25
N TYR A 36 -60.26 -6.99 -19.65
CA TYR A 36 -59.00 -7.32 -19.00
C TYR A 36 -58.25 -6.06 -18.57
N THR A 37 -57.61 -6.12 -17.41
CA THR A 37 -56.51 -5.21 -17.10
C THR A 37 -55.37 -5.42 -18.12
N PRO A 38 -54.69 -4.34 -18.56
CA PRO A 38 -53.58 -4.48 -19.48
C PRO A 38 -52.43 -5.22 -18.81
N GLY A 39 -52.13 -6.43 -19.28
CA GLY A 39 -50.90 -7.15 -18.93
C GLY A 39 -49.67 -6.41 -19.43
N VAL A 40 -48.51 -6.71 -18.84
CA VAL A 40 -47.19 -6.12 -19.16
C VAL A 40 -46.24 -7.20 -19.66
N ALA A 41 -45.08 -6.81 -20.18
CA ALA A 41 -43.98 -7.74 -20.47
C ALA A 41 -43.30 -8.23 -19.18
N CYS A 42 -42.67 -9.39 -19.24
CA CYS A 42 -41.95 -9.98 -18.11
C CYS A 42 -40.70 -10.75 -18.51
N VAL A 43 -39.75 -10.85 -17.59
CA VAL A 43 -38.64 -11.82 -17.60
C VAL A 43 -38.91 -12.82 -16.47
N THR A 44 -38.71 -14.12 -16.72
CA THR A 44 -38.94 -15.18 -15.73
C THR A 44 -37.67 -16.00 -15.51
N TRP A 45 -37.42 -16.39 -14.26
CA TRP A 45 -36.28 -17.20 -13.86
C TRP A 45 -36.74 -18.51 -13.20
N PHE A 46 -35.98 -19.58 -13.43
CA PHE A 46 -36.33 -20.96 -13.06
C PHE A 46 -35.11 -21.72 -12.54
N LYS A 47 -35.26 -22.44 -11.42
CA LYS A 47 -34.30 -23.47 -11.00
C LYS A 47 -34.36 -24.73 -11.88
N ASN A 48 -35.53 -25.07 -12.44
CA ASN A 48 -35.74 -26.31 -13.20
C ASN A 48 -36.11 -26.07 -14.69
N LEU A 49 -35.50 -26.85 -15.59
CA LEU A 49 -35.85 -26.87 -17.02
C LEU A 49 -37.31 -27.29 -17.29
N LYS A 50 -37.87 -28.18 -16.47
CA LYS A 50 -39.27 -28.65 -16.63
C LYS A 50 -40.28 -27.50 -16.50
N ASP A 51 -40.05 -26.59 -15.56
CA ASP A 51 -40.95 -25.46 -15.29
C ASP A 51 -40.89 -24.40 -16.40
N LEU A 52 -39.69 -24.12 -16.92
CA LEU A 52 -39.50 -23.29 -18.12
C LEU A 52 -40.26 -23.85 -19.33
N VAL A 53 -40.15 -25.15 -19.58
CA VAL A 53 -40.86 -25.83 -20.68
C VAL A 53 -42.37 -25.83 -20.45
N ALA A 54 -42.84 -25.98 -19.20
CA ALA A 54 -44.25 -25.90 -18.86
C ALA A 54 -44.83 -24.50 -19.12
N LEU A 55 -44.18 -23.41 -18.66
CA LEU A 55 -44.66 -22.05 -18.93
C LEU A 55 -44.65 -21.73 -20.43
N TYR A 56 -43.60 -22.13 -21.15
CA TYR A 56 -43.55 -21.99 -22.61
C TYR A 56 -44.72 -22.72 -23.28
N MET A 57 -44.95 -23.99 -22.92
CA MET A 57 -46.03 -24.79 -23.51
C MET A 57 -47.42 -24.28 -23.13
N ASP A 58 -47.63 -23.67 -21.96
CA ASP A 58 -48.89 -23.00 -21.61
C ASP A 58 -49.13 -21.75 -22.47
N ASN A 59 -48.08 -21.01 -22.80
CA ASN A 59 -48.12 -19.78 -23.58
C ASN A 59 -48.21 -19.98 -25.10
N VAL A 60 -47.96 -21.18 -25.62
CA VAL A 60 -48.18 -21.53 -27.04
C VAL A 60 -49.66 -21.84 -27.29
N GLU A 61 -50.28 -21.17 -28.27
CA GLU A 61 -51.66 -21.46 -28.67
C GLU A 61 -51.84 -22.92 -29.12
N LYS A 62 -52.98 -23.53 -28.81
CA LYS A 62 -53.26 -24.96 -29.07
C LYS A 62 -53.00 -25.40 -30.52
N ALA A 63 -53.21 -24.51 -31.50
CA ALA A 63 -52.98 -24.79 -32.91
C ALA A 63 -51.49 -24.97 -33.27
N TYR A 64 -50.57 -24.35 -32.52
CA TYR A 64 -49.14 -24.33 -32.81
C TYR A 64 -48.31 -25.21 -31.86
N LYS A 65 -48.95 -25.97 -30.95
CA LYS A 65 -48.23 -26.90 -30.04
C LYS A 65 -47.60 -28.11 -30.77
N THR A 66 -47.98 -28.34 -32.02
CA THR A 66 -47.44 -29.38 -32.91
C THR A 66 -46.53 -28.82 -34.01
N ASP A 67 -46.26 -27.52 -34.04
CA ASP A 67 -45.39 -26.91 -35.05
C ASP A 67 -43.92 -27.32 -34.85
N PRO A 68 -43.15 -27.48 -35.95
CA PRO A 68 -41.70 -27.66 -35.84
C PRO A 68 -41.05 -26.40 -35.25
N PHE A 69 -40.19 -26.60 -34.25
CA PHE A 69 -39.39 -25.55 -33.64
C PHE A 69 -37.91 -25.72 -33.97
N TYR A 70 -37.17 -24.62 -33.86
CA TYR A 70 -35.71 -24.59 -33.99
C TYR A 70 -35.10 -24.19 -32.65
N LEU A 71 -33.90 -24.72 -32.35
CA LEU A 71 -33.06 -24.25 -31.27
C LEU A 71 -31.81 -23.62 -31.88
N SER A 72 -31.62 -22.32 -31.67
CA SER A 72 -30.42 -21.61 -32.10
C SER A 72 -29.48 -21.42 -30.92
N LYS A 73 -28.21 -21.82 -31.07
CA LYS A 73 -27.13 -21.33 -30.22
C LYS A 73 -26.82 -19.90 -30.66
N VAL A 74 -26.76 -18.96 -29.73
CA VAL A 74 -26.29 -17.60 -29.98
C VAL A 74 -24.94 -17.46 -29.30
N GLU A 75 -23.91 -17.15 -30.08
CA GLU A 75 -22.59 -16.77 -29.56
C GLU A 75 -22.46 -15.26 -29.72
N ILE A 76 -22.22 -14.57 -28.60
CA ILE A 76 -21.93 -13.13 -28.59
C ILE A 76 -20.42 -13.02 -28.49
N THR A 77 -19.76 -12.70 -29.59
CA THR A 77 -18.35 -12.34 -29.60
C THR A 77 -18.23 -10.91 -29.08
N ASP A 78 -17.51 -10.72 -27.98
CA ASP A 78 -17.35 -9.39 -27.39
C ASP A 78 -16.54 -8.49 -28.34
N TYR A 79 -16.93 -7.23 -28.45
CA TYR A 79 -16.18 -6.24 -29.21
C TYR A 79 -14.93 -5.84 -28.42
N ILE A 80 -13.80 -5.64 -29.11
CA ILE A 80 -12.57 -5.19 -28.47
C ILE A 80 -12.71 -3.70 -28.14
N GLU A 81 -13.14 -3.42 -26.92
CA GLU A 81 -13.10 -2.09 -26.31
C GLU A 81 -11.65 -1.60 -26.28
N VAL A 82 -11.33 -0.58 -27.08
CA VAL A 82 -9.99 0.05 -27.05
C VAL A 82 -10.01 1.01 -25.87
N PRO A 83 -9.18 0.80 -24.82
CA PRO A 83 -9.21 1.66 -23.65
C PRO A 83 -8.70 3.07 -23.99
N ASP A 84 -9.17 4.06 -23.22
CA ASP A 84 -8.66 5.43 -23.30
C ASP A 84 -7.13 5.48 -23.11
N ALA A 85 -6.51 6.51 -23.68
CA ALA A 85 -5.07 6.72 -23.57
C ALA A 85 -4.64 6.92 -22.10
N TRP A 86 -3.61 6.20 -21.68
CA TRP A 86 -3.03 6.32 -20.34
C TRP A 86 -1.80 7.22 -20.43
N TYR A 87 -1.99 8.51 -20.18
CA TYR A 87 -1.01 9.55 -20.51
C TYR A 87 -0.57 9.43 -21.99
N SER A 88 0.72 9.36 -22.27
CA SER A 88 1.28 9.18 -23.61
C SER A 88 1.03 7.79 -24.23
N PHE A 89 0.55 6.81 -23.47
CA PHE A 89 0.35 5.45 -23.95
C PHE A 89 -1.02 5.29 -24.64
N LYS A 90 -1.00 4.99 -25.94
CA LYS A 90 -2.18 4.70 -26.77
C LYS A 90 -2.77 3.34 -26.39
N GLY A 91 -4.07 3.26 -26.12
CA GLY A 91 -4.77 2.00 -25.89
C GLY A 91 -4.74 1.07 -27.11
N LEU A 92 -4.62 -0.24 -26.88
CA LEU A 92 -4.65 -1.26 -27.93
C LEU A 92 -5.85 -2.19 -27.82
N VAL A 93 -6.00 -2.82 -26.64
CA VAL A 93 -7.09 -3.73 -26.25
C VAL A 93 -7.29 -3.58 -24.73
N PRO A 94 -8.37 -4.10 -24.10
CA PRO A 94 -8.55 -3.97 -22.66
C PRO A 94 -7.32 -4.49 -21.90
N GLY A 95 -6.78 -3.67 -21.00
CA GLY A 95 -5.58 -4.02 -20.24
C GLY A 95 -4.24 -3.90 -20.98
N LYS A 96 -4.19 -3.44 -22.25
CA LYS A 96 -2.93 -3.15 -22.96
C LYS A 96 -2.88 -1.76 -23.59
N TRP A 97 -1.74 -1.09 -23.44
CA TRP A 97 -1.41 0.18 -24.08
C TRP A 97 0.01 0.16 -24.65
N ILE A 98 0.34 1.09 -25.56
CA ILE A 98 1.66 1.24 -26.17
C ILE A 98 2.10 2.70 -26.24
N LEU A 99 3.34 2.95 -25.83
CA LEU A 99 4.10 4.16 -26.11
C LEU A 99 5.13 3.85 -27.21
N ARG A 100 5.37 4.77 -28.13
CA ARG A 100 6.31 4.59 -29.26
C ARG A 100 7.28 5.76 -29.35
N GLY A 101 8.55 5.45 -29.59
CA GLY A 101 9.54 6.44 -30.05
C GLY A 101 9.32 6.82 -31.52
N THR A 102 10.08 7.81 -32.00
CA THR A 102 10.12 8.20 -33.42
C THR A 102 11.13 7.38 -34.23
N ILE A 103 12.07 6.70 -33.57
CA ILE A 103 13.11 5.86 -34.20
C ILE A 103 13.19 4.46 -33.58
N SER A 104 14.05 3.59 -34.10
CA SER A 104 14.41 2.29 -33.54
C SER A 104 15.91 2.05 -33.73
N GLN A 105 16.49 1.04 -33.08
CA GLN A 105 17.93 0.74 -33.16
C GLN A 105 18.46 0.47 -34.60
N SER A 106 17.56 0.22 -35.55
CA SER A 106 17.86 0.05 -36.97
C SER A 106 18.08 1.37 -37.74
N ASN A 107 17.85 2.52 -37.09
CA ASN A 107 17.87 3.84 -37.72
C ASN A 107 19.25 4.18 -38.34
N LYS A 108 19.23 4.97 -39.41
CA LYS A 108 20.44 5.42 -40.11
C LYS A 108 21.32 6.41 -39.31
N LYS A 109 20.80 6.99 -38.23
CA LYS A 109 21.51 7.83 -37.25
C LYS A 109 22.70 7.10 -36.62
N TYR A 110 22.48 5.90 -36.07
CA TYR A 110 23.50 5.11 -35.36
C TYR A 110 24.57 4.57 -36.33
N PRO A 111 25.86 4.52 -35.95
CA PRO A 111 26.93 4.10 -36.85
C PRO A 111 26.84 2.62 -37.24
N LYS A 112 27.49 2.23 -38.36
CA LYS A 112 27.56 0.82 -38.80
C LYS A 112 28.32 -0.11 -37.83
N ARG A 113 28.95 0.44 -36.79
CA ARG A 113 29.61 -0.34 -35.73
C ARG A 113 28.56 -0.98 -34.82
N SER A 114 27.59 -0.20 -34.36
CA SER A 114 26.58 -0.53 -33.34
C SER A 114 25.17 -0.84 -33.85
N ARG A 115 24.73 -0.25 -34.97
CA ARG A 115 23.34 -0.33 -35.46
C ARG A 115 22.80 -1.76 -35.64
N ASN A 116 21.74 -2.09 -34.89
CA ASN A 116 21.12 -3.42 -34.69
C ASN A 116 21.89 -4.40 -33.79
N PHE A 117 22.86 -3.93 -33.00
CA PHE A 117 23.59 -4.71 -32.01
C PHE A 117 23.44 -4.15 -30.58
N GLN A 118 23.05 -2.88 -30.44
CA GLN A 118 22.94 -2.20 -29.14
C GLN A 118 21.75 -2.64 -28.25
N SER A 119 21.03 -3.71 -28.59
CA SER A 119 19.81 -4.11 -27.86
C SER A 119 20.00 -4.39 -26.36
N PRO A 120 21.10 -5.01 -25.87
CA PRO A 120 21.28 -5.22 -24.43
C PRO A 120 21.56 -3.90 -23.68
N ALA A 121 22.37 -3.01 -24.27
CA ALA A 121 22.67 -1.69 -23.71
C ALA A 121 21.42 -0.78 -23.67
N ASN A 122 20.60 -0.80 -24.73
CA ASN A 122 19.29 -0.13 -24.75
C ASN A 122 18.39 -0.63 -23.59
N CYS A 123 18.47 -1.92 -23.24
CA CYS A 123 17.67 -2.49 -22.16
C CYS A 123 18.17 -2.06 -20.77
N LEU A 124 19.49 -2.02 -20.53
CA LEU A 124 20.05 -1.45 -19.30
C LEU A 124 19.62 0.01 -19.13
N ILE A 125 19.78 0.83 -20.18
CA ILE A 125 19.37 2.24 -20.17
C ILE A 125 17.86 2.43 -19.95
N ALA A 126 17.00 1.57 -20.53
CA ALA A 126 15.56 1.60 -20.26
C ALA A 126 15.24 1.36 -18.77
N ILE A 127 15.95 0.43 -18.15
CA ILE A 127 15.82 0.13 -16.71
C ILE A 127 16.34 1.30 -15.86
N ALA A 128 17.44 1.96 -16.24
CA ALA A 128 17.89 3.18 -15.56
C ALA A 128 16.87 4.32 -15.68
N LEU A 129 16.38 4.63 -16.88
CA LEU A 129 15.48 5.76 -17.10
C LEU A 129 14.10 5.58 -16.42
N GLN A 130 13.62 4.34 -16.18
CA GLN A 130 12.36 4.16 -15.41
C GLN A 130 12.53 4.38 -13.89
N TYR A 131 13.76 4.46 -13.37
CA TYR A 131 14.01 4.95 -12.01
C TYR A 131 14.04 6.49 -11.99
N LEU A 132 14.64 7.11 -13.01
CA LEU A 132 14.81 8.57 -13.07
C LEU A 132 13.55 9.33 -13.52
N THR A 133 12.63 8.69 -14.24
CA THR A 133 11.40 9.34 -14.75
C THR A 133 10.18 8.43 -14.58
N PRO A 134 9.12 8.86 -13.86
CA PRO A 134 7.91 8.06 -13.67
C PRO A 134 7.20 7.73 -15.00
N MET A 135 6.65 6.52 -15.14
CA MET A 135 6.06 6.02 -16.39
C MET A 135 4.93 6.89 -16.97
N LYS A 136 4.26 7.71 -16.16
CA LYS A 136 3.23 8.69 -16.59
C LYS A 136 3.81 9.87 -17.38
N ASP A 137 5.08 10.21 -17.16
CA ASP A 137 5.77 11.38 -17.73
C ASP A 137 6.63 10.99 -18.95
N TRP A 138 6.65 9.70 -19.33
CA TRP A 138 7.33 9.22 -20.54
C TRP A 138 6.54 9.60 -21.80
N GLY A 139 7.18 10.26 -22.77
CA GLY A 139 6.69 10.44 -24.14
C GLY A 139 7.56 9.72 -25.18
N SER A 140 7.42 10.12 -26.45
CA SER A 140 8.18 9.51 -27.57
C SER A 140 9.66 9.85 -27.50
N GLU A 141 9.98 11.05 -27.04
CA GLU A 141 11.33 11.56 -26.81
C GLU A 141 12.08 10.73 -25.76
N MET A 142 11.44 10.32 -24.66
CA MET A 142 12.06 9.41 -23.67
C MET A 142 12.43 8.05 -24.28
N VAL A 143 11.56 7.49 -25.14
CA VAL A 143 11.85 6.22 -25.85
C VAL A 143 13.00 6.36 -26.86
N ASP A 144 13.16 7.53 -27.47
CA ASP A 144 14.29 7.79 -28.37
C ASP A 144 15.59 8.13 -27.59
N GLU A 145 15.50 8.76 -26.42
CA GLU A 145 16.63 9.00 -25.50
C GLU A 145 17.21 7.69 -24.95
N VAL A 146 16.36 6.68 -24.67
CA VAL A 146 16.79 5.32 -24.32
C VAL A 146 17.69 4.73 -25.42
N LEU A 147 17.35 4.92 -26.70
CA LEU A 147 18.12 4.41 -27.84
C LEU A 147 19.43 5.18 -28.06
N ASP A 148 19.43 6.49 -27.84
CA ASP A 148 20.62 7.33 -27.98
C ASP A 148 21.67 7.03 -26.91
N LYS A 149 21.26 6.96 -25.63
CA LYS A 149 22.18 6.57 -24.55
C LYS A 149 22.56 5.09 -24.63
N GLY A 150 21.66 4.22 -25.12
CA GLY A 150 21.97 2.81 -25.34
C GLY A 150 23.00 2.59 -26.46
N ASP A 151 22.96 3.39 -27.52
CA ASP A 151 24.02 3.41 -28.55
C ASP A 151 25.35 3.94 -27.98
N GLN A 152 25.33 4.97 -27.14
CA GLN A 152 26.52 5.46 -26.43
C GLN A 152 27.14 4.35 -25.56
N LEU A 153 26.38 3.79 -24.61
CA LEU A 153 26.83 2.74 -23.69
C LEU A 153 27.38 1.52 -24.44
N TYR A 154 26.73 1.12 -25.54
CA TYR A 154 27.21 0.02 -26.38
C TYR A 154 28.56 0.35 -27.05
N ASN A 155 28.78 1.56 -27.57
CA ASN A 155 30.07 1.92 -28.19
C ASN A 155 31.17 2.04 -27.14
N GLU A 156 30.89 2.60 -25.95
CA GLU A 156 31.80 2.62 -24.81
C GLU A 156 32.19 1.20 -24.34
N SER A 157 31.25 0.24 -24.45
CA SER A 157 31.52 -1.18 -24.16
C SER A 157 32.44 -1.79 -25.23
N LEU A 158 32.19 -1.52 -26.52
CA LEU A 158 33.07 -2.00 -27.59
C LEU A 158 34.50 -1.46 -27.47
N ASP A 159 34.67 -0.18 -27.15
CA ASP A 159 36.00 0.42 -27.01
C ASP A 159 36.80 -0.23 -25.86
N TYR A 160 36.14 -0.53 -24.74
CA TYR A 160 36.72 -1.29 -23.61
C TYR A 160 37.07 -2.75 -23.96
N LEU A 161 36.20 -3.45 -24.69
CA LEU A 161 36.44 -4.84 -25.12
C LEU A 161 37.55 -4.94 -26.18
N GLU A 162 37.63 -3.96 -27.08
CA GLU A 162 38.70 -3.84 -28.09
C GLU A 162 40.04 -3.46 -27.43
N GLU A 163 40.07 -2.52 -26.48
CA GLU A 163 41.28 -2.18 -25.70
C GLU A 163 41.82 -3.41 -24.95
N LYS A 164 40.94 -4.16 -24.28
CA LYS A 164 41.31 -5.40 -23.58
C LYS A 164 41.56 -6.60 -24.50
N SER A 165 41.39 -6.46 -25.82
CA SER A 165 41.57 -7.52 -26.81
C SER A 165 40.71 -8.78 -26.55
N ILE A 166 39.52 -8.59 -25.96
CA ILE A 166 38.53 -9.64 -25.66
C ILE A 166 37.27 -9.53 -26.52
N PHE A 167 37.19 -8.56 -27.42
CA PHE A 167 36.08 -8.41 -28.36
C PHE A 167 36.05 -9.52 -29.42
N GLU A 168 35.11 -10.47 -29.31
CA GLU A 168 34.91 -11.54 -30.31
C GLU A 168 33.79 -11.24 -31.33
N VAL A 169 32.61 -10.83 -30.87
CA VAL A 169 31.38 -10.77 -31.68
C VAL A 169 30.59 -9.48 -31.39
N LYS A 170 30.01 -8.87 -32.44
CA LYS A 170 29.23 -7.62 -32.31
C LYS A 170 27.96 -7.73 -31.46
N MET A 171 27.30 -8.88 -31.44
CA MET A 171 26.12 -9.06 -30.59
C MET A 171 26.61 -9.37 -29.18
N LEU A 172 26.80 -8.32 -28.38
CA LEU A 172 27.28 -8.44 -27.01
C LEU A 172 26.27 -9.20 -26.15
N MET A 173 26.78 -10.06 -25.28
CA MET A 173 26.06 -10.63 -24.15
C MET A 173 25.89 -9.56 -23.05
N LEU A 174 24.94 -9.77 -22.15
CA LEU A 174 24.60 -8.75 -21.14
C LEU A 174 25.76 -8.44 -20.17
N ASN A 175 26.63 -9.42 -19.92
CA ASN A 175 27.85 -9.30 -19.11
C ASN A 175 29.06 -8.73 -19.88
N GLU A 176 28.94 -8.49 -21.18
CA GLU A 176 29.97 -7.80 -21.99
C GLU A 176 29.68 -6.29 -22.14
N VAL A 177 28.51 -5.82 -21.71
CA VAL A 177 28.17 -4.40 -21.68
C VAL A 177 28.72 -3.76 -20.39
N ASN A 178 29.25 -2.55 -20.50
CA ASN A 178 29.73 -1.79 -19.34
C ASN A 178 28.63 -1.66 -18.28
N THR A 179 28.95 -2.02 -17.03
CA THR A 179 28.03 -1.95 -15.89
C THR A 179 27.92 -0.55 -15.29
N VAL A 180 28.46 0.48 -15.94
CA VAL A 180 28.46 1.86 -15.43
C VAL A 180 28.16 2.83 -16.57
N PHE A 181 27.23 3.76 -16.35
CA PHE A 181 26.87 4.80 -17.33
C PHE A 181 26.68 6.17 -16.67
N LYS A 182 27.21 7.22 -17.29
CA LYS A 182 27.21 8.60 -16.75
C LYS A 182 26.10 9.47 -17.34
N PHE A 183 25.09 9.77 -16.53
CA PHE A 183 24.15 10.85 -16.78
C PHE A 183 24.76 12.21 -16.36
N PRO A 184 24.19 13.37 -16.77
CA PRO A 184 24.80 14.68 -16.52
C PRO A 184 24.97 15.06 -15.03
N THR A 185 24.18 14.47 -14.13
CA THR A 185 24.22 14.71 -12.68
C THR A 185 24.55 13.47 -11.86
N GLN A 186 24.45 12.27 -12.45
CA GLN A 186 24.46 10.99 -11.72
C GLN A 186 25.16 9.89 -12.52
N GLU A 187 25.82 8.98 -11.82
CA GLU A 187 26.43 7.77 -12.37
C GLU A 187 25.55 6.57 -11.99
N ALA A 188 25.06 5.86 -12.99
CA ALA A 188 24.24 4.67 -12.84
C ALA A 188 25.12 3.42 -12.90
N VAL A 189 25.10 2.62 -11.84
CA VAL A 189 25.77 1.32 -11.75
C VAL A 189 24.73 0.21 -11.89
N PHE A 190 24.88 -0.61 -12.92
CA PHE A 190 24.03 -1.75 -13.23
C PHE A 190 24.52 -2.98 -12.45
N VAL A 191 23.72 -3.42 -11.48
CA VAL A 191 23.93 -4.70 -10.79
C VAL A 191 23.10 -5.75 -11.53
N ILE A 192 23.81 -6.68 -12.17
CA ILE A 192 23.24 -7.71 -13.05
C ILE A 192 23.50 -9.06 -12.40
N ASP A 193 22.45 -9.68 -11.86
CA ASP A 193 22.56 -10.99 -11.21
C ASP A 193 22.75 -12.10 -12.28
N GLU A 194 23.27 -13.26 -11.87
CA GLU A 194 23.29 -14.44 -12.74
C GLU A 194 21.87 -14.85 -13.19
N CYS A 195 21.78 -15.67 -14.25
CA CYS A 195 20.51 -15.97 -14.91
C CYS A 195 19.52 -16.72 -14.01
N LEU A 196 18.64 -15.98 -13.32
CA LEU A 196 17.66 -16.49 -12.36
C LEU A 196 16.62 -17.42 -12.98
N VAL A 197 16.24 -17.19 -14.25
CA VAL A 197 15.21 -17.99 -14.93
C VAL A 197 15.69 -18.43 -16.30
N ASN A 198 15.81 -19.75 -16.48
CA ASN A 198 16.11 -20.40 -17.74
C ASN A 198 14.88 -21.21 -18.18
N GLY A 199 14.47 -21.10 -19.43
CA GLY A 199 13.28 -21.79 -19.94
C GLY A 199 13.30 -22.03 -21.45
N SER A 200 12.21 -22.59 -21.98
CA SER A 200 12.03 -22.90 -23.39
C SER A 200 10.67 -22.41 -23.90
N LEU A 201 10.66 -21.63 -24.98
CA LEU A 201 9.46 -21.11 -25.66
C LEU A 201 8.44 -22.19 -26.11
N LYS A 202 8.82 -23.46 -26.07
CA LYS A 202 7.96 -24.59 -26.44
C LYS A 202 7.31 -25.32 -25.26
N GLY A 203 7.68 -25.00 -24.01
CA GLY A 203 7.26 -25.79 -22.85
C GLY A 203 7.67 -27.26 -22.96
N GLU A 204 8.91 -27.51 -23.39
CA GLU A 204 9.49 -28.86 -23.39
C GLU A 204 9.61 -29.38 -21.95
N LYS A 205 9.64 -30.71 -21.75
CA LYS A 205 9.54 -31.31 -20.41
C LYS A 205 10.53 -30.70 -19.43
N ASP A 206 10.01 -30.39 -18.25
CA ASP A 206 10.74 -29.87 -17.09
C ASP A 206 11.39 -28.48 -17.30
N LEU A 207 11.00 -27.75 -18.36
CA LEU A 207 11.38 -26.35 -18.62
C LEU A 207 10.15 -25.41 -18.63
N LEU A 208 10.32 -24.20 -18.10
CA LEU A 208 9.29 -23.16 -18.10
C LEU A 208 9.07 -22.58 -19.51
N ASN A 209 7.82 -22.25 -19.86
CA ASN A 209 7.52 -21.34 -20.98
C ASN A 209 7.74 -19.87 -20.54
N LEU A 210 7.64 -18.91 -21.46
CA LEU A 210 7.94 -17.51 -21.12
C LEU A 210 6.94 -16.92 -20.11
N GLU A 211 5.67 -17.29 -20.18
CA GLU A 211 4.64 -16.85 -19.23
C GLU A 211 4.95 -17.30 -17.80
N ASN A 212 5.16 -18.61 -17.58
CA ASN A 212 5.51 -19.14 -16.26
C ASN A 212 6.90 -18.67 -15.80
N GLY A 213 7.82 -18.43 -16.74
CA GLY A 213 9.14 -17.87 -16.46
C GLY A 213 9.06 -16.43 -15.94
N LEU A 214 8.23 -15.59 -16.58
CA LEU A 214 7.96 -14.23 -16.11
C LEU A 214 7.14 -14.22 -14.81
N GLU A 215 6.17 -15.13 -14.63
CA GLU A 215 5.45 -15.26 -13.36
C GLU A 215 6.36 -15.69 -12.20
N MET A 216 7.30 -16.61 -12.44
CA MET A 216 8.30 -16.98 -11.45
C MET A 216 9.25 -15.81 -11.16
N PHE A 217 9.75 -15.14 -12.20
CA PHE A 217 10.63 -13.98 -12.06
C PHE A 217 9.98 -12.85 -11.24
N PHE A 218 8.75 -12.47 -11.58
CA PHE A 218 8.02 -11.38 -10.93
C PHE A 218 7.43 -11.73 -9.56
N LYS A 219 7.76 -12.88 -8.94
CA LYS A 219 7.46 -13.07 -7.51
C LYS A 219 8.38 -12.17 -6.67
N ASP A 220 9.68 -12.39 -6.84
CA ASP A 220 10.71 -11.83 -5.96
C ASP A 220 11.53 -10.71 -6.62
N ASN A 221 11.23 -10.38 -7.88
CA ASN A 221 11.91 -9.34 -8.67
C ASN A 221 10.91 -8.37 -9.32
N ASP A 222 11.35 -7.14 -9.57
CA ASP A 222 10.57 -6.14 -10.32
C ASP A 222 11.17 -5.78 -11.69
N ARG A 223 12.45 -6.06 -11.96
CA ARG A 223 13.18 -5.52 -13.13
C ARG A 223 14.20 -6.51 -13.68
N GLY A 224 14.16 -6.75 -14.98
CA GLY A 224 15.09 -7.66 -15.64
C GLY A 224 15.12 -7.56 -17.17
N ILE A 225 15.97 -8.38 -17.77
CA ILE A 225 16.17 -8.45 -19.21
C ILE A 225 15.97 -9.88 -19.67
N VAL A 226 15.00 -10.07 -20.57
CA VAL A 226 14.78 -11.33 -21.29
C VAL A 226 15.71 -11.35 -22.50
N ALA A 227 16.56 -12.38 -22.58
CA ALA A 227 17.46 -12.63 -23.70
C ALA A 227 17.07 -13.94 -24.40
N VAL A 228 16.83 -13.88 -25.72
CA VAL A 228 16.37 -15.02 -26.53
C VAL A 228 16.64 -14.78 -28.02
N ARG A 229 17.19 -15.76 -28.76
CA ARG A 229 17.46 -15.69 -30.22
C ARG A 229 18.20 -14.41 -30.67
N ASN A 230 19.20 -13.96 -29.91
CA ASN A 230 19.94 -12.71 -30.15
C ASN A 230 19.06 -11.44 -30.13
N ILE A 231 18.00 -11.45 -29.32
CA ILE A 231 17.15 -10.29 -28.98
C ILE A 231 17.21 -10.13 -27.46
N SER A 232 17.56 -8.93 -27.00
CA SER A 232 17.38 -8.51 -25.60
C SER A 232 16.21 -7.53 -25.51
N VAL A 233 15.34 -7.73 -24.52
CA VAL A 233 14.20 -6.84 -24.20
C VAL A 233 14.09 -6.64 -22.70
N ALA A 234 13.87 -5.40 -22.26
CA ALA A 234 13.72 -5.08 -20.84
C ALA A 234 12.28 -5.28 -20.41
N VAL A 235 12.09 -5.88 -19.24
CA VAL A 235 10.77 -6.12 -18.62
C VAL A 235 10.78 -5.61 -17.19
N TRP A 236 9.71 -4.95 -16.76
CA TRP A 236 9.56 -4.50 -15.38
C TRP A 236 8.11 -4.50 -14.88
N ARG A 237 7.96 -4.54 -13.57
CA ARG A 237 6.69 -4.40 -12.84
C ARG A 237 6.73 -3.10 -12.02
N HIS A 238 5.61 -2.38 -12.00
CA HIS A 238 5.40 -1.24 -11.12
C HIS A 238 3.89 -1.12 -10.79
N GLU A 239 3.55 -0.98 -9.51
CA GLU A 239 2.16 -0.89 -9.01
C GLU A 239 1.23 -2.02 -9.53
N GLY A 240 1.76 -3.24 -9.66
CA GLY A 240 1.02 -4.40 -10.19
C GLY A 240 0.79 -4.40 -11.71
N VAL A 241 1.35 -3.42 -12.43
CA VAL A 241 1.30 -3.32 -13.89
C VAL A 241 2.65 -3.70 -14.49
N TYR A 242 2.64 -4.40 -15.62
CA TYR A 242 3.83 -4.90 -16.31
C TYR A 242 4.17 -4.07 -17.53
N TYR A 243 5.46 -3.94 -17.81
CA TYR A 243 6.02 -3.14 -18.90
C TYR A 243 7.06 -3.95 -19.67
N TYR A 244 7.12 -3.74 -20.99
CA TYR A 244 8.02 -4.41 -21.93
C TYR A 244 8.56 -3.36 -22.90
N PHE A 245 9.88 -3.11 -22.87
CA PHE A 245 10.56 -2.25 -23.83
C PHE A 245 11.23 -3.08 -24.93
N ASP A 246 10.99 -2.68 -26.18
CA ASP A 246 11.66 -3.24 -27.34
C ASP A 246 12.26 -2.14 -28.22
N SER A 247 13.58 -2.21 -28.40
CA SER A 247 14.37 -1.27 -29.19
C SER A 247 14.34 -1.55 -30.71
N HIS A 248 13.80 -2.69 -31.13
CA HIS A 248 13.68 -3.09 -32.53
C HIS A 248 12.58 -2.31 -33.27
N SER A 249 12.47 -2.52 -34.58
CA SER A 249 11.41 -1.90 -35.39
C SER A 249 10.05 -2.58 -35.13
N ARG A 250 9.12 -1.83 -34.53
CA ARG A 250 7.74 -2.24 -34.22
C ARG A 250 6.71 -1.32 -34.89
N ASP A 251 5.51 -1.84 -35.13
CA ASP A 251 4.38 -1.14 -35.74
C ASP A 251 3.48 -0.44 -34.71
N GLU A 252 2.30 0.03 -35.10
CA GLU A 252 1.33 0.66 -34.20
C GLU A 252 0.71 -0.27 -33.15
N LYS A 253 0.92 -1.58 -33.26
CA LYS A 253 0.42 -2.62 -32.33
C LYS A 253 1.55 -3.29 -31.54
N GLY A 254 2.79 -2.83 -31.69
CA GLY A 254 3.97 -3.45 -31.09
C GLY A 254 4.45 -4.70 -31.84
N LEU A 255 4.03 -4.93 -33.09
CA LEU A 255 4.39 -6.11 -33.88
C LEU A 255 5.61 -5.84 -34.78
N THR A 256 6.37 -6.89 -35.08
CA THR A 256 7.60 -6.81 -35.89
C THR A 256 7.32 -6.36 -37.31
N VAL A 257 7.98 -5.28 -37.75
CA VAL A 257 7.84 -4.70 -39.08
C VAL A 257 9.20 -4.27 -39.63
N GLY A 258 9.39 -4.34 -40.95
CA GLY A 258 10.67 -4.01 -41.60
C GLY A 258 11.09 -2.53 -41.51
N TYR A 259 10.12 -1.63 -41.29
CA TYR A 259 10.34 -0.21 -41.01
C TYR A 259 9.36 0.22 -39.92
N GLY A 260 9.88 0.60 -38.75
CA GLY A 260 9.10 0.88 -37.56
C GLY A 260 9.95 1.53 -36.47
N THR A 261 9.36 1.73 -35.29
CA THR A 261 10.01 2.43 -34.16
C THR A 261 10.03 1.55 -32.91
N ALA A 262 10.87 1.89 -31.95
CA ALA A 262 10.91 1.25 -30.64
C ALA A 262 9.64 1.58 -29.85
N CYS A 263 9.30 0.73 -28.88
CA CYS A 263 8.11 0.92 -28.06
C CYS A 263 8.28 0.42 -26.63
N VAL A 264 7.49 1.01 -25.73
CA VAL A 264 7.16 0.43 -24.43
C VAL A 264 5.71 -0.02 -24.47
N LEU A 265 5.46 -1.30 -24.27
CA LEU A 265 4.12 -1.85 -24.06
C LEU A 265 3.83 -1.89 -22.56
N ARG A 266 2.60 -1.56 -22.18
CA ARG A 266 2.06 -1.60 -20.80
C ARG A 266 0.92 -2.61 -20.75
N ALA A 267 1.00 -3.61 -19.87
CA ALA A 267 0.03 -4.71 -19.75
C ALA A 267 -0.39 -4.94 -18.29
N ILE A 268 -1.65 -5.32 -18.06
CA ILE A 268 -2.15 -5.72 -16.73
C ILE A 268 -1.82 -7.20 -16.43
N LEU A 269 -1.73 -8.05 -17.46
CA LEU A 269 -1.50 -9.50 -17.30
C LEU A 269 -0.10 -9.91 -17.78
N ILE A 270 0.51 -10.89 -17.09
CA ILE A 270 1.81 -11.46 -17.48
C ILE A 270 1.70 -12.23 -18.80
N SER A 271 0.62 -12.99 -18.99
CA SER A 271 0.30 -13.68 -20.26
C SER A 271 0.31 -12.75 -21.47
N ASP A 272 -0.19 -11.53 -21.29
CA ASP A 272 -0.26 -10.50 -22.31
C ASP A 272 1.11 -9.90 -22.65
N LEU A 273 2.02 -9.85 -21.67
CA LEU A 273 3.41 -9.45 -21.81
C LEU A 273 4.22 -10.55 -22.53
N ALA A 274 4.08 -11.79 -22.07
CA ALA A 274 4.73 -12.96 -22.65
C ALA A 274 4.36 -13.12 -24.13
N THR A 275 3.05 -13.07 -24.44
CA THR A 275 2.54 -13.11 -25.83
C THR A 275 3.14 -12.00 -26.70
N ALA A 276 3.30 -10.78 -26.17
CA ALA A 276 3.86 -9.65 -26.92
C ALA A 276 5.35 -9.84 -27.24
N ILE A 277 6.11 -10.50 -26.36
CA ILE A 277 7.50 -10.89 -26.61
C ILE A 277 7.53 -12.03 -27.64
N GLU A 278 6.83 -13.15 -27.40
CA GLU A 278 6.88 -14.36 -28.23
C GLU A 278 6.52 -14.11 -29.70
N VAL A 279 5.46 -13.34 -29.95
CA VAL A 279 5.00 -13.00 -31.32
C VAL A 279 6.03 -12.15 -32.09
N ASN A 280 6.93 -11.46 -31.39
CA ASN A 280 8.02 -10.68 -31.99
C ASN A 280 9.30 -11.49 -32.24
N LEU A 281 9.39 -12.75 -31.80
CA LEU A 281 10.55 -13.60 -32.02
C LEU A 281 10.52 -14.22 -33.41
N LYS A 282 11.53 -13.89 -34.24
CA LYS A 282 11.76 -14.54 -35.53
C LYS A 282 11.84 -16.06 -35.36
N ALA A 283 11.32 -16.82 -36.33
CA ALA A 283 11.43 -18.28 -36.34
C ALA A 283 12.91 -18.71 -36.32
N GLY A 284 13.25 -19.62 -35.41
CA GLY A 284 14.61 -20.11 -35.19
C GLY A 284 14.61 -21.51 -34.58
N SER A 285 15.74 -22.21 -34.67
CA SER A 285 15.94 -23.53 -34.08
C SER A 285 16.09 -23.47 -32.56
N GLU A 286 16.81 -22.47 -32.06
CA GLU A 286 16.95 -22.13 -30.65
C GLU A 286 15.60 -21.70 -30.05
N ASN A 287 15.27 -22.21 -28.87
CA ASN A 287 14.03 -21.88 -28.14
C ASN A 287 14.29 -21.53 -26.67
N THR A 288 15.53 -21.58 -26.23
CA THR A 288 15.95 -21.20 -24.88
C THR A 288 15.82 -19.71 -24.68
N PHE A 289 15.30 -19.31 -23.53
CA PHE A 289 15.27 -17.93 -23.07
C PHE A 289 15.84 -17.83 -21.66
N ASN A 290 16.49 -16.71 -21.39
CA ASN A 290 17.17 -16.40 -20.14
C ASN A 290 16.59 -15.08 -19.58
N ILE A 291 16.23 -15.03 -18.30
CA ILE A 291 15.82 -13.79 -17.62
C ILE A 291 16.85 -13.46 -16.54
N HIS A 292 17.53 -12.33 -16.74
CA HIS A 292 18.50 -11.78 -15.79
C HIS A 292 17.82 -10.67 -14.99
N ARG A 293 18.00 -10.64 -13.67
CA ARG A 293 17.60 -9.50 -12.85
C ARG A 293 18.56 -8.34 -13.09
N VAL A 294 18.05 -7.12 -13.13
CA VAL A 294 18.87 -5.91 -13.21
C VAL A 294 18.37 -4.90 -12.20
N ASN A 295 19.20 -4.59 -11.22
CA ASN A 295 19.05 -3.44 -10.32
C ASN A 295 19.95 -2.28 -10.81
N VAL A 296 19.60 -1.06 -10.43
CA VAL A 296 20.41 0.13 -10.75
C VAL A 296 20.63 0.94 -9.47
N GLU A 297 21.90 1.20 -9.16
CA GLU A 297 22.29 2.14 -8.12
C GLU A 297 22.68 3.48 -8.77
N PHE A 298 22.24 4.60 -8.21
CA PHE A 298 22.59 5.94 -8.70
C PHE A 298 23.46 6.66 -7.69
N TYR A 299 24.52 7.29 -8.17
CA TYR A 299 25.50 8.02 -7.38
C TYR A 299 25.66 9.44 -7.90
N ASP A 300 25.67 10.46 -7.05
CA ASP A 300 25.77 11.85 -7.50
C ASP A 300 27.19 12.18 -8.01
N SER A 301 27.28 12.68 -9.25
CA SER A 301 28.53 12.88 -9.97
C SER A 301 29.12 14.27 -9.70
N GLY A 302 30.07 14.40 -8.75
CA GLY A 302 30.75 15.70 -8.56
C GLY A 302 31.99 15.78 -7.65
N SER A 303 32.11 14.98 -6.59
CA SER A 303 33.08 15.26 -5.50
C SER A 303 34.27 14.30 -5.39
N GLY A 304 34.27 13.18 -6.13
CA GLY A 304 35.25 12.10 -5.94
C GLY A 304 35.01 11.22 -4.71
N VAL A 305 34.00 11.53 -3.89
CA VAL A 305 33.47 10.66 -2.83
C VAL A 305 32.15 10.07 -3.32
N VAL A 306 32.05 8.73 -3.33
CA VAL A 306 30.84 8.01 -3.75
C VAL A 306 29.74 8.22 -2.70
N ARG A 307 28.72 9.04 -3.02
CA ARG A 307 27.58 9.29 -2.13
C ARG A 307 26.35 8.51 -2.60
N PRO A 308 25.86 7.52 -1.83
CA PRO A 308 24.60 6.82 -2.11
C PRO A 308 23.38 7.76 -2.06
N PRO A 309 22.27 7.44 -2.74
CA PRO A 309 21.15 8.36 -2.90
C PRO A 309 20.34 8.52 -1.61
N LEU A 310 19.99 9.76 -1.25
CA LEU A 310 19.37 10.07 0.04
C LEU A 310 17.86 9.74 0.12
N ASN A 311 17.20 9.47 -1.00
CA ASN A 311 15.76 9.18 -1.07
C ASN A 311 14.91 10.26 -0.37
N HIS A 312 14.33 9.96 0.80
CA HIS A 312 13.52 10.88 1.60
C HIS A 312 14.32 11.60 2.71
N TYR A 313 15.59 11.24 2.92
CA TYR A 313 16.47 11.87 3.91
C TYR A 313 17.00 13.20 3.38
N LYS A 314 17.18 14.17 4.28
CA LYS A 314 17.80 15.47 4.01
C LYS A 314 19.25 15.45 4.50
N ALA A 315 20.21 15.84 3.66
CA ALA A 315 21.61 16.01 4.09
C ALA A 315 21.74 16.97 5.30
N ILE A 316 22.60 16.60 6.26
CA ILE A 316 23.11 17.48 7.32
C ILE A 316 24.56 17.83 7.01
N THR A 317 25.39 16.82 6.77
CA THR A 317 26.81 16.96 6.40
C THR A 317 27.09 16.19 5.10
N ASP A 318 28.34 16.24 4.64
CA ASP A 318 28.80 15.49 3.48
C ASP A 318 28.68 13.96 3.60
N ASP A 319 28.61 13.46 4.83
CA ASP A 319 28.63 12.04 5.20
C ASP A 319 27.41 11.63 6.06
N SER A 320 26.45 12.53 6.31
CA SER A 320 25.26 12.25 7.12
C SER A 320 23.97 12.93 6.64
N ALA A 321 22.84 12.26 6.82
CA ALA A 321 21.52 12.76 6.45
C ALA A 321 20.41 12.29 7.41
N ILE A 322 19.29 13.02 7.49
CA ILE A 322 18.22 12.81 8.47
C ILE A 322 16.84 12.71 7.84
N LEU A 323 16.04 11.78 8.37
CA LEU A 323 14.61 11.66 8.14
C LEU A 323 13.88 11.94 9.47
N ARG A 324 12.86 12.82 9.45
CA ARG A 324 12.16 13.31 10.66
C ARG A 324 10.67 13.01 10.59
N SER A 325 10.10 12.50 11.69
CA SER A 325 8.66 12.30 11.87
C SER A 325 7.88 13.61 11.99
N LEU A 326 6.54 13.53 12.03
CA LEU A 326 5.66 14.63 12.43
C LEU A 326 5.58 14.83 13.95
N PHE A 327 5.95 13.82 14.75
CA PHE A 327 5.87 13.82 16.22
C PHE A 327 7.03 13.07 16.88
N SER A 328 7.41 13.47 18.10
CA SER A 328 8.35 12.75 18.97
C SER A 328 7.61 11.92 20.01
N GLU A 329 8.34 11.13 20.79
CA GLU A 329 7.85 10.38 21.94
C GLU A 329 7.12 11.25 22.98
N LYS A 330 7.60 12.48 23.19
CA LYS A 330 6.96 13.49 24.07
C LYS A 330 5.80 14.24 23.41
N SER A 331 5.26 13.76 22.30
CA SER A 331 4.11 14.38 21.64
C SER A 331 2.83 14.17 22.45
N THR A 332 2.06 15.25 22.64
CA THR A 332 0.77 15.26 23.36
C THR A 332 -0.31 14.36 22.76
N LYS A 333 -0.03 13.66 21.65
CA LYS A 333 -0.84 12.60 21.06
C LYS A 333 -0.84 11.31 21.89
N TYR A 334 0.19 11.09 22.72
CA TYR A 334 0.38 9.87 23.51
C TYR A 334 -0.11 10.01 24.96
N ASP A 335 -0.86 11.07 25.28
CA ASP A 335 -1.51 11.33 26.57
C ASP A 335 -0.62 10.98 27.79
N LEU A 336 -0.96 9.91 28.53
CA LEU A 336 -0.26 9.47 29.75
C LEU A 336 1.02 8.65 29.49
N ASN A 337 1.23 8.16 28.27
CA ASN A 337 2.40 7.36 27.89
C ASN A 337 3.64 8.22 27.61
N CYS A 338 3.46 9.52 27.32
CA CYS A 338 4.50 10.44 26.81
C CYS A 338 5.86 10.34 27.52
N GLY A 339 6.87 9.79 26.84
CA GLY A 339 8.25 9.71 27.33
C GLY A 339 8.60 8.45 28.11
N LYS A 340 7.76 7.40 28.01
CA LYS A 340 7.94 6.09 28.67
C LYS A 340 8.11 4.94 27.66
N GLN A 341 7.94 5.21 26.37
CA GLN A 341 7.79 4.23 25.30
C GLN A 341 9.01 4.13 24.35
N THR A 342 10.15 4.72 24.70
CA THR A 342 11.42 4.71 23.94
C THR A 342 11.82 3.30 23.47
N ILE A 343 11.94 2.34 24.39
CA ILE A 343 12.36 0.97 24.09
C ILE A 343 11.35 0.25 23.16
N PRO A 344 10.02 0.26 23.44
CA PRO A 344 8.99 -0.20 22.50
C PRO A 344 9.07 0.42 21.09
N MET A 345 9.38 1.71 20.97
CA MET A 345 9.57 2.39 19.68
C MET A 345 10.84 1.91 18.97
N CYS A 346 11.96 1.75 19.69
CA CYS A 346 13.22 1.23 19.16
C CYS A 346 13.09 -0.21 18.62
N LEU A 347 12.44 -1.11 19.38
CA LEU A 347 12.14 -2.47 18.95
C LEU A 347 11.23 -2.50 17.72
N THR A 348 10.24 -1.61 17.68
CA THR A 348 9.35 -1.47 16.52
C THR A 348 10.09 -0.98 15.29
N ALA A 349 11.07 -0.07 15.42
CA ALA A 349 11.89 0.41 14.32
C ALA A 349 12.73 -0.73 13.70
N MET A 350 13.34 -1.58 14.52
CA MET A 350 14.08 -2.78 14.07
C MET A 350 13.17 -3.77 13.34
N ALA A 351 12.01 -4.09 13.91
CA ALA A 351 11.04 -4.99 13.26
C ALA A 351 10.50 -4.41 11.94
N PHE A 352 10.33 -3.10 11.85
CA PHE A 352 9.94 -2.43 10.61
C PHE A 352 11.07 -2.42 9.57
N ASN A 353 12.34 -2.33 9.98
CA ASN A 353 13.50 -2.42 9.08
C ASN A 353 13.60 -3.78 8.36
N LYS A 354 13.09 -4.86 8.98
CA LYS A 354 12.91 -6.18 8.34
C LYS A 354 11.72 -6.25 7.36
N LEU A 355 10.75 -5.34 7.44
CA LEU A 355 9.60 -5.26 6.52
C LEU A 355 9.87 -4.33 5.33
N LYS A 356 10.58 -3.24 5.58
CA LYS A 356 10.94 -2.20 4.61
C LYS A 356 12.33 -1.66 4.97
N PRO A 357 13.35 -1.71 4.10
CA PRO A 357 14.68 -1.20 4.40
C PRO A 357 14.67 0.30 4.77
N SER A 358 15.41 0.66 5.81
CA SER A 358 15.53 2.04 6.34
C SER A 358 15.97 3.09 5.32
N LYS A 359 16.75 2.72 4.29
CA LYS A 359 17.08 3.59 3.14
C LYS A 359 15.85 4.08 2.34
N ASP A 360 14.75 3.35 2.39
CA ASP A 360 13.53 3.60 1.60
C ASP A 360 12.38 4.17 2.45
N TRP A 361 12.61 4.44 3.75
CA TRP A 361 11.60 5.02 4.65
C TRP A 361 11.23 6.45 4.27
N ASP A 362 9.96 6.81 4.42
CA ASP A 362 9.44 8.18 4.39
C ASP A 362 9.00 8.64 5.80
N GLN A 363 8.49 9.87 5.91
CA GLN A 363 8.01 10.42 7.18
C GLN A 363 6.87 9.61 7.81
N LYS A 364 6.01 8.97 7.00
CA LYS A 364 4.86 8.17 7.47
C LYS A 364 5.32 6.84 8.05
N ASP A 365 6.41 6.27 7.54
CA ASP A 365 6.99 5.05 8.11
C ASP A 365 7.48 5.30 9.55
N ILE A 366 8.23 6.38 9.79
CA ILE A 366 8.64 6.75 11.16
C ILE A 366 7.41 7.06 12.02
N ASP A 367 6.44 7.81 11.50
CA ASP A 367 5.17 8.08 12.19
C ASP A 367 4.43 6.78 12.56
N GLU A 368 4.39 5.76 11.70
CA GLU A 368 3.79 4.46 12.00
C GLU A 368 4.61 3.67 13.02
N ILE A 369 5.94 3.63 12.91
CA ILE A 369 6.85 3.01 13.89
C ILE A 369 6.57 3.56 15.29
N LEU A 370 6.53 4.88 15.44
CA LEU A 370 6.23 5.56 16.71
C LEU A 370 4.82 5.18 17.24
N ASN A 371 3.80 5.19 16.37
CA ASN A 371 2.43 4.80 16.71
C ASN A 371 2.23 3.30 17.01
N LYS A 372 3.16 2.44 16.59
CA LYS A 372 3.15 1.00 16.86
C LYS A 372 3.95 0.68 18.13
N GLY A 373 5.04 1.41 18.39
CA GLY A 373 5.78 1.36 19.65
C GLY A 373 4.95 1.77 20.86
N ASP A 374 4.18 2.86 20.75
CA ASP A 374 3.22 3.27 21.80
C ASP A 374 2.14 2.21 22.10
N LYS A 375 1.68 1.48 21.08
CA LYS A 375 0.75 0.36 21.26
C LYS A 375 1.43 -0.86 21.87
N LEU A 376 2.69 -1.12 21.53
CA LEU A 376 3.49 -2.16 22.16
C LEU A 376 3.73 -1.85 23.64
N TYR A 377 4.08 -0.61 23.99
CA TYR A 377 4.16 -0.13 25.38
C TYR A 377 2.87 -0.42 26.14
N THR A 378 1.72 0.01 25.59
CA THR A 378 0.40 -0.19 26.22
C THR A 378 0.08 -1.67 26.42
N LEU A 379 0.39 -2.53 25.44
CA LEU A 379 0.20 -3.98 25.55
C LEU A 379 1.13 -4.62 26.59
N THR A 380 2.39 -4.18 26.69
CA THR A 380 3.34 -4.68 27.68
C THR A 380 2.94 -4.25 29.10
N MET A 381 2.54 -2.99 29.31
CA MET A 381 2.05 -2.50 30.61
C MET A 381 0.82 -3.28 31.08
N ASN A 382 -0.17 -3.48 30.21
CA ASN A 382 -1.35 -4.30 30.55
C ASN A 382 -0.95 -5.74 30.93
N ARG A 383 0.00 -6.36 30.23
CA ARG A 383 0.48 -7.72 30.53
C ARG A 383 1.20 -7.80 31.88
N ILE A 384 1.94 -6.75 32.26
CA ILE A 384 2.61 -6.66 33.57
C ILE A 384 1.55 -6.55 34.67
N GLN A 385 0.59 -5.64 34.54
CA GLN A 385 -0.50 -5.50 35.51
C GLN A 385 -1.35 -6.79 35.64
N GLU A 386 -1.70 -7.44 34.51
CA GLU A 386 -2.40 -8.73 34.53
C GLU A 386 -1.60 -9.84 35.23
N GLN A 387 -0.26 -9.77 35.22
CA GLN A 387 0.61 -10.72 35.93
C GLN A 387 0.70 -10.38 37.43
N GLU A 388 0.88 -9.12 37.79
CA GLU A 388 0.90 -8.63 39.17
C GLU A 388 -0.42 -8.93 39.90
N GLU A 389 -1.57 -8.73 39.24
CA GLU A 389 -2.89 -9.08 39.78
C GLU A 389 -3.05 -10.61 40.01
N GLN A 390 -2.46 -11.44 39.13
CA GLN A 390 -2.47 -12.90 39.29
C GLN A 390 -1.55 -13.38 40.42
N GLU A 391 -0.36 -12.79 40.55
CA GLU A 391 0.60 -13.12 41.61
C GLU A 391 0.09 -12.67 42.98
N ALA A 392 -0.54 -11.51 43.09
CA ALA A 392 -1.21 -11.04 44.30
C ALA A 392 -2.37 -11.98 44.72
N LEU A 393 -3.23 -12.38 43.77
CA LEU A 393 -4.33 -13.32 44.03
C LEU A 393 -3.81 -14.71 44.45
N ALA A 394 -2.70 -15.17 43.87
CA ALA A 394 -2.07 -16.44 44.25
C ALA A 394 -1.49 -16.37 45.69
N ALA A 395 -0.85 -15.26 46.05
CA ALA A 395 -0.32 -15.03 47.39
C ALA A 395 -1.43 -14.93 48.46
N GLU A 396 -2.56 -14.27 48.15
CA GLU A 396 -3.73 -14.26 49.02
C GLU A 396 -4.31 -15.68 49.22
N LEU A 397 -4.40 -16.47 48.15
CA LEU A 397 -4.84 -17.86 48.24
C LEU A 397 -3.91 -18.71 49.10
N GLU A 398 -2.59 -18.58 48.93
CA GLU A 398 -1.60 -19.32 49.72
C GLU A 398 -1.63 -18.92 51.20
N ALA A 399 -1.82 -17.62 51.49
CA ALA A 399 -2.04 -17.13 52.86
C ALA A 399 -3.31 -17.72 53.49
N LEU A 400 -4.40 -17.85 52.71
CA LEU A 400 -5.67 -18.42 53.17
C LEU A 400 -5.58 -19.94 53.45
N TYR A 401 -4.75 -20.67 52.71
CA TYR A 401 -4.57 -22.12 52.84
C TYR A 401 -3.38 -22.56 53.71
N ARG A 402 -2.59 -21.62 54.25
CA ARG A 402 -1.46 -21.90 55.15
C ARG A 402 -1.94 -22.64 56.44
N PRO A 403 -1.50 -23.88 56.70
CA PRO A 403 -1.94 -24.60 57.90
C PRO A 403 -1.42 -23.97 59.19
N LYS A 404 -2.30 -23.74 60.18
CA LYS A 404 -1.89 -23.41 61.54
C LYS A 404 -1.32 -24.64 62.26
N MET A 405 -0.01 -24.84 62.14
CA MET A 405 0.76 -25.81 62.93
C MET A 405 1.14 -25.19 64.29
N ASP A 406 0.20 -25.15 65.24
CA ASP A 406 0.51 -24.83 66.64
C ASP A 406 1.13 -26.05 67.34
N GLY A 407 2.47 -26.12 67.33
CA GLY A 407 3.30 -26.81 68.33
C GLY A 407 3.29 -28.35 68.39
N MET A 408 4.40 -28.96 67.96
CA MET A 408 5.00 -30.07 68.71
C MET A 408 6.53 -30.11 68.49
N GLU A 409 7.23 -30.82 69.38
CA GLU A 409 8.65 -30.65 69.68
C GLU A 409 9.60 -31.34 68.67
N GLU A 410 10.87 -30.90 68.64
CA GLU A 410 11.95 -31.57 67.92
C GLU A 410 12.33 -32.90 68.59
N ASP A 411 12.44 -33.99 67.84
CA ASP A 411 13.35 -35.09 68.19
C ASP A 411 13.63 -36.05 67.01
N GLY A 412 14.81 -36.69 67.03
CA GLY A 412 14.97 -38.07 66.50
C GLY A 412 15.32 -38.35 65.01
N GLU A 413 16.62 -38.41 64.74
CA GLU A 413 17.31 -39.42 63.91
C GLU A 413 17.21 -39.46 62.35
N GLU A 414 18.20 -40.18 61.77
CA GLU A 414 18.46 -40.37 60.34
C GLU A 414 17.58 -41.46 59.69
N ARG A 415 17.28 -41.35 58.37
CA ARG A 415 17.94 -42.23 57.36
C ARG A 415 17.59 -42.00 55.88
N LYS A 416 18.61 -42.36 55.11
CA LYS A 416 18.76 -42.45 53.65
C LYS A 416 17.69 -43.24 52.88
N THR A 417 17.66 -42.92 51.57
CA THR A 417 17.54 -43.80 50.39
C THR A 417 16.17 -44.23 49.81
N SER A 418 15.99 -43.77 48.55
CA SER A 418 15.71 -44.56 47.32
C SER A 418 14.30 -45.04 46.95
N SER A 419 13.86 -44.51 45.79
CA SER A 419 13.19 -45.21 44.66
C SER A 419 11.98 -46.12 44.90
N GLY A 420 10.83 -45.76 44.31
CA GLY A 420 9.65 -46.63 44.18
C GLY A 420 8.77 -46.24 42.98
N THR A 421 8.91 -46.95 41.86
CA THR A 421 8.26 -46.63 40.58
C THR A 421 6.81 -47.14 40.47
N SER A 422 5.96 -46.41 39.75
CA SER A 422 5.10 -46.93 38.63
C SER A 422 3.57 -46.76 38.73
N ALA A 423 2.95 -46.88 37.53
CA ALA A 423 1.57 -47.30 37.25
C ALA A 423 0.39 -46.29 37.30
N ASN A 424 0.38 -45.35 36.34
CA ASN A 424 -0.58 -45.37 35.21
C ASN A 424 -2.04 -45.83 35.44
N GLN A 425 -3.03 -44.93 35.28
CA GLN A 425 -4.13 -45.13 34.29
C GLN A 425 -5.01 -43.88 34.04
N LYS A 426 -5.48 -43.74 32.79
CA LYS A 426 -6.58 -42.87 32.33
C LYS A 426 -7.92 -43.63 32.44
N PRO A 427 -9.09 -42.97 32.58
CA PRO A 427 -9.90 -42.74 31.38
C PRO A 427 -10.67 -41.40 31.32
N SER A 428 -11.22 -41.13 30.14
CA SER A 428 -12.22 -40.09 29.80
C SER A 428 -13.67 -40.64 29.99
N ALA A 429 -14.80 -39.94 29.77
CA ALA A 429 -15.12 -38.63 29.19
C ALA A 429 -16.55 -38.17 29.63
N SER A 430 -16.95 -36.92 29.31
CA SER A 430 -18.35 -36.43 29.10
C SER A 430 -19.39 -36.53 30.26
N SER A 431 -20.46 -35.71 30.37
CA SER A 431 -20.89 -34.47 29.68
C SER A 431 -22.09 -33.81 30.41
N ALA A 432 -22.19 -32.46 30.35
CA ALA A 432 -23.39 -31.62 30.60
C ALA A 432 -24.06 -31.68 32.01
N GLY A 433 -24.69 -30.61 32.53
CA GLY A 433 -24.82 -29.22 32.05
C GLY A 433 -25.87 -28.42 32.87
N THR A 434 -26.25 -27.22 32.40
CA THR A 434 -27.37 -26.34 32.87
C THR A 434 -27.06 -25.29 33.98
N LYS A 435 -27.48 -24.04 33.75
CA LYS A 435 -27.70 -22.95 34.75
C LYS A 435 -29.21 -22.63 34.82
N PRO A 436 -29.76 -22.26 35.99
CA PRO A 436 -30.14 -20.85 36.28
C PRO A 436 -30.08 -20.51 37.81
N SER A 437 -30.39 -19.34 38.39
CA SER A 437 -30.30 -17.89 38.12
C SER A 437 -30.88 -17.14 39.35
N MET A 438 -30.16 -16.16 39.92
CA MET A 438 -30.62 -14.98 40.72
C MET A 438 -31.49 -15.08 42.02
N ALA A 439 -31.31 -14.06 42.89
CA ALA A 439 -32.15 -13.57 44.01
C ALA A 439 -32.17 -14.38 45.34
N GLN A 440 -32.27 -13.80 46.56
CA GLN A 440 -32.32 -12.38 47.00
C GLN A 440 -31.95 -12.17 48.51
N SER A 441 -31.45 -10.97 48.85
CA SER A 441 -31.60 -10.16 50.11
C SER A 441 -31.35 -10.71 51.55
N GLU A 442 -30.48 -9.99 52.28
CA GLU A 442 -30.57 -9.54 53.71
C GLU A 442 -30.51 -10.60 54.86
N ALA A 443 -30.10 -10.29 56.10
CA ALA A 443 -29.91 -9.00 56.81
C ALA A 443 -28.62 -8.96 57.70
N ALA A 444 -28.44 -7.89 58.50
CA ALA A 444 -27.16 -7.51 59.16
C ALA A 444 -27.15 -7.56 60.71
N SER A 445 -25.95 -7.43 61.30
CA SER A 445 -25.72 -7.01 62.70
C SER A 445 -24.31 -6.43 62.90
N GLU A 446 -24.17 -5.36 63.69
CA GLU A 446 -22.92 -4.63 63.95
C GLU A 446 -22.17 -5.08 65.23
N ALA A 447 -20.84 -4.92 65.28
CA ALA A 447 -20.01 -4.93 66.50
C ALA A 447 -18.66 -4.16 66.27
N PRO A 448 -18.01 -3.59 67.31
CA PRO A 448 -16.95 -2.56 67.16
C PRO A 448 -15.48 -3.08 67.23
N PRO A 449 -14.48 -2.26 66.81
CA PRO A 449 -13.05 -2.62 66.75
C PRO A 449 -12.26 -2.37 68.05
N PRO A 450 -11.21 -3.19 68.28
CA PRO A 450 -9.82 -2.72 68.51
C PRO A 450 -8.80 -3.57 67.70
N ASP A 451 -7.50 -3.28 67.57
CA ASP A 451 -6.64 -2.15 67.95
C ASP A 451 -5.43 -2.12 66.98
N LEU A 452 -4.69 -1.00 66.89
CA LEU A 452 -3.46 -0.88 66.09
C LEU A 452 -2.19 -1.21 66.90
N PRO A 453 -1.33 -2.11 66.42
CA PRO A 453 0.12 -2.07 66.68
C PRO A 453 0.83 -1.22 65.61
N THR A 454 1.75 -0.36 66.05
CA THR A 454 2.57 0.51 65.20
C THR A 454 3.79 -0.21 64.59
N SER A 455 4.51 0.51 63.73
CA SER A 455 5.81 0.17 63.11
C SER A 455 5.83 -1.11 62.27
N PHE A 456 5.47 -0.95 60.99
CA PHE A 456 6.36 -1.43 59.93
C PHE A 456 7.38 -0.33 59.63
N GLU A 457 8.56 -0.72 59.16
CA GLU A 457 9.61 0.21 58.73
C GLU A 457 9.30 0.65 57.29
N ASP A 458 9.52 1.94 56.98
CA ASP A 458 9.26 2.49 55.65
C ASP A 458 10.33 2.01 54.64
N GLU A 459 10.13 0.82 54.07
CA GLU A 459 10.69 0.50 52.76
C GLU A 459 10.03 1.42 51.73
N GLU A 460 10.73 2.51 51.35
CA GLU A 460 10.33 3.38 50.24
C GLU A 460 10.29 2.55 48.95
N GLN A 461 9.10 2.05 48.61
CA GLN A 461 8.84 1.50 47.29
C GLN A 461 9.02 2.62 46.26
N GLU A 462 10.17 2.64 45.57
CA GLU A 462 10.42 3.53 44.44
C GLU A 462 9.28 3.36 43.43
N ALA A 463 8.38 4.36 43.37
CA ALA A 463 7.27 4.36 42.44
C ALA A 463 7.84 4.36 41.01
N THR A 464 7.71 3.23 40.33
CA THR A 464 8.27 3.07 38.98
C THR A 464 7.62 4.08 38.04
N ASP A 465 8.41 4.89 37.34
CA ASP A 465 7.89 5.95 36.46
C ASP A 465 7.29 5.41 35.15
N GLY A 466 6.77 4.16 35.16
CA GLY A 466 6.22 3.46 33.98
C GLY A 466 7.21 3.21 32.83
N VAL A 467 8.45 3.72 32.90
CA VAL A 467 9.47 3.54 31.85
C VAL A 467 9.89 2.08 31.79
N LEU A 468 9.62 1.43 30.65
CA LEU A 468 9.98 0.02 30.42
C LEU A 468 11.47 -0.13 30.08
N LYS A 469 12.17 -0.95 30.86
CA LYS A 469 13.53 -1.45 30.52
C LYS A 469 13.45 -2.59 29.51
N LEU A 470 14.55 -2.86 28.80
CA LEU A 470 14.57 -3.91 27.77
C LEU A 470 14.25 -5.31 28.33
N GLU A 471 14.61 -5.61 29.58
CA GLU A 471 14.26 -6.89 30.23
C GLU A 471 12.76 -7.09 30.52
N GLN A 472 11.94 -6.03 30.49
CA GLN A 472 10.48 -6.11 30.73
C GLN A 472 9.68 -6.32 29.44
N MET A 473 10.34 -6.26 28.28
CA MET A 473 9.68 -6.33 26.98
C MET A 473 9.22 -7.74 26.61
N SER A 474 8.18 -7.82 25.79
CA SER A 474 7.81 -9.05 25.09
C SER A 474 8.85 -9.37 24.02
N ASN A 475 9.43 -10.57 24.06
CA ASN A 475 10.23 -11.10 22.94
C ASN A 475 9.40 -11.31 21.66
N GLU A 476 8.08 -11.14 21.70
CA GLU A 476 7.18 -11.25 20.54
C GLU A 476 6.50 -9.91 20.19
N LEU A 477 6.52 -9.53 18.91
CA LEU A 477 5.84 -8.34 18.36
C LEU A 477 5.07 -8.68 17.09
N ILE A 478 3.80 -8.31 17.01
CA ILE A 478 2.95 -8.55 15.82
C ILE A 478 2.75 -7.26 15.02
N LEU A 479 3.28 -7.24 13.79
CA LEU A 479 3.09 -6.17 12.81
C LEU A 479 2.26 -6.67 11.61
N GLY A 480 0.94 -6.51 11.72
CA GLY A 480 -0.02 -6.84 10.66
C GLY A 480 -0.28 -8.35 10.55
N LEU A 481 0.40 -9.02 9.62
CA LEU A 481 0.43 -10.48 9.50
C LEU A 481 1.77 -11.09 9.95
N ASN A 482 2.77 -10.26 10.25
CA ASN A 482 4.11 -10.70 10.63
C ASN A 482 4.20 -10.79 12.16
N LYS A 483 4.69 -11.91 12.68
CA LYS A 483 5.06 -12.08 14.09
C LYS A 483 6.58 -12.12 14.16
N PHE A 484 7.17 -11.06 14.69
CA PHE A 484 8.59 -10.99 15.01
C PHE A 484 8.84 -11.64 16.37
N VAL A 485 9.92 -12.42 16.43
CA VAL A 485 10.53 -12.92 17.66
C VAL A 485 11.92 -12.30 17.78
N PHE A 486 12.20 -11.69 18.92
CA PHE A 486 13.50 -11.12 19.28
C PHE A 486 14.28 -12.10 20.16
N GLU A 487 15.53 -12.35 19.76
CA GLU A 487 16.55 -12.99 20.59
C GLU A 487 17.61 -11.92 20.90
N PHE A 488 17.93 -11.71 22.18
CA PHE A 488 18.89 -10.69 22.61
C PHE A 488 20.17 -11.33 23.13
N GLU A 489 21.31 -10.86 22.67
CA GLU A 489 22.64 -11.24 23.14
C GLU A 489 23.37 -9.98 23.63
N ASP A 490 24.04 -10.04 24.79
CA ASP A 490 24.80 -8.90 25.30
C ASP A 490 26.14 -8.77 24.55
N VAL A 491 26.50 -7.55 24.10
CA VAL A 491 27.69 -7.31 23.27
C VAL A 491 28.85 -6.83 24.15
N TYR A 492 29.77 -7.74 24.48
CA TYR A 492 30.99 -7.47 25.24
C TYR A 492 32.25 -7.50 24.35
N VAL A 493 33.36 -6.97 24.87
CA VAL A 493 34.70 -7.08 24.27
C VAL A 493 35.70 -7.58 25.31
N ASP A 494 36.25 -8.77 25.09
CA ASP A 494 37.19 -9.47 25.98
C ASP A 494 38.59 -8.81 26.08
N SER A 495 38.79 -7.61 25.52
CA SER A 495 40.10 -6.98 25.33
C SER A 495 40.26 -5.59 25.97
N VAL A 496 39.49 -5.30 27.02
CA VAL A 496 39.80 -4.17 27.93
C VAL A 496 40.79 -4.68 28.98
N GLU A 497 41.99 -4.08 29.06
CA GLU A 497 43.03 -4.51 30.00
C GLU A 497 42.57 -4.37 31.47
N GLU A 498 42.98 -5.30 32.34
CA GLU A 498 42.65 -5.34 33.77
C GLU A 498 43.14 -4.08 34.51
N GLY A 499 42.29 -3.05 34.56
CA GLY A 499 42.61 -1.77 35.22
C GLY A 499 41.76 -0.59 34.77
N ALA A 500 41.15 -0.63 33.57
CA ALA A 500 40.14 0.35 33.17
C ALA A 500 38.75 -0.05 33.71
N SER A 501 37.98 0.93 34.17
CA SER A 501 36.56 0.74 34.52
C SER A 501 35.76 0.45 33.26
N GLY A 502 35.44 -0.82 33.01
CA GLY A 502 34.87 -1.32 31.74
C GLY A 502 33.50 -0.73 31.33
N ASP A 503 32.85 0.00 32.23
CA ASP A 503 31.48 0.48 32.05
C ASP A 503 31.35 1.83 31.31
N ASN A 504 32.42 2.64 31.17
CA ASN A 504 32.26 4.01 30.65
C ASN A 504 31.95 4.02 29.13
N ILE A 505 30.76 4.54 28.80
CA ILE A 505 30.27 4.70 27.42
C ILE A 505 31.23 5.50 26.53
N ARG A 506 31.88 6.55 27.05
CA ARG A 506 32.73 7.42 26.22
C ARG A 506 33.99 6.73 25.71
N ASP A 507 34.61 5.89 26.55
CA ASP A 507 35.85 5.22 26.19
C ASP A 507 35.58 3.90 25.44
N ASN A 508 34.53 3.17 25.81
CA ASN A 508 34.33 1.78 25.35
C ASN A 508 33.31 1.62 24.19
N LEU A 509 32.40 2.57 23.95
CA LEU A 509 31.39 2.42 22.87
C LEU A 509 32.03 2.31 21.48
N LYS A 510 33.03 3.14 21.16
CA LYS A 510 33.71 3.11 19.86
C LYS A 510 34.39 1.77 19.55
N PRO A 511 35.28 1.20 20.40
CA PRO A 511 35.90 -0.09 20.11
C PRO A 511 34.89 -1.24 20.06
N VAL A 512 33.86 -1.25 20.91
CA VAL A 512 32.83 -2.31 20.90
C VAL A 512 32.02 -2.31 19.60
N LEU A 513 31.48 -1.15 19.19
CA LEU A 513 30.74 -1.06 17.92
C LEU A 513 31.62 -1.39 16.71
N LYS A 514 32.90 -1.01 16.74
CA LYS A 514 33.84 -1.37 15.69
C LYS A 514 34.05 -2.90 15.61
N ALA A 515 34.37 -3.55 16.73
CA ALA A 515 34.59 -4.99 16.79
C ALA A 515 33.34 -5.82 16.41
N PHE A 516 32.14 -5.26 16.60
CA PHE A 516 30.88 -5.88 16.18
C PHE A 516 30.63 -5.71 14.66
N TYR A 517 30.81 -4.51 14.11
CA TYR A 517 30.56 -4.24 12.68
C TYR A 517 31.67 -4.70 11.72
N GLU A 518 32.84 -5.13 12.22
CA GLU A 518 33.93 -5.73 11.44
C GLU A 518 33.84 -7.27 11.31
N GLN A 519 32.80 -7.92 11.85
CA GLN A 519 32.56 -9.37 11.73
C GLN A 519 32.08 -9.76 10.32
N GLU A 520 32.34 -11.01 9.89
CA GLU A 520 31.92 -11.50 8.57
C GLU A 520 30.38 -11.55 8.44
N GLN A 521 29.84 -10.77 7.50
CA GLN A 521 28.41 -10.78 7.18
C GLN A 521 28.04 -12.08 6.45
N THR A 522 27.08 -12.82 7.03
CA THR A 522 26.48 -14.04 6.44
C THR A 522 24.99 -13.79 6.17
N GLU A 523 24.34 -14.67 5.40
CA GLU A 523 22.94 -14.45 4.94
C GLU A 523 21.94 -14.23 6.10
N ASP A 524 22.14 -14.92 7.23
CA ASP A 524 21.32 -14.76 8.44
C ASP A 524 21.51 -13.40 9.18
N TYR A 525 22.56 -12.64 8.84
CA TYR A 525 23.04 -11.47 9.60
C TYR A 525 23.17 -10.19 8.73
N PHE A 526 22.45 -10.12 7.60
CA PHE A 526 22.55 -9.02 6.62
C PHE A 526 22.42 -7.61 7.22
N ASN A 527 21.52 -7.42 8.20
CA ASN A 527 21.45 -6.20 9.01
C ASN A 527 21.94 -6.52 10.43
N GLN A 528 23.03 -5.90 10.86
CA GLN A 528 23.53 -6.01 12.24
C GLN A 528 22.85 -4.95 13.13
N GLU A 529 21.94 -5.37 14.00
CA GLU A 529 21.01 -4.53 14.76
C GLU A 529 21.32 -4.58 16.28
N ILE A 530 21.42 -3.40 16.93
CA ILE A 530 21.83 -3.25 18.33
C ILE A 530 20.94 -2.21 19.05
N ILE A 531 20.52 -2.49 20.28
CA ILE A 531 19.96 -1.49 21.19
C ILE A 531 21.06 -1.04 22.14
N LEU A 532 21.28 0.28 22.20
CA LEU A 532 22.06 0.94 23.24
C LEU A 532 21.09 1.44 24.30
N GLU A 533 21.27 1.01 25.55
CA GLU A 533 20.50 1.45 26.72
C GLU A 533 21.44 2.05 27.76
N SER A 534 21.22 3.32 28.12
CA SER A 534 21.88 4.04 29.21
C SER A 534 20.91 5.03 29.85
N LYS A 535 21.17 5.47 31.08
CA LYS A 535 20.29 6.39 31.84
C LYS A 535 19.81 7.63 31.06
N PRO A 536 20.65 8.35 30.29
CA PRO A 536 20.24 9.53 29.51
C PRO A 536 19.84 9.22 28.06
N LEU A 537 20.08 8.00 27.56
CA LEU A 537 19.96 7.69 26.14
C LEU A 537 19.64 6.21 25.91
N ALA A 538 18.48 5.95 25.30
CA ALA A 538 18.16 4.67 24.67
C ALA A 538 17.88 4.90 23.17
N VAL A 539 18.58 4.16 22.30
CA VAL A 539 18.49 4.28 20.83
C VAL A 539 18.66 2.91 20.16
N ALA A 540 18.03 2.74 19.00
CA ALA A 540 18.30 1.62 18.11
C ALA A 540 19.35 2.03 17.05
N ILE A 541 20.37 1.20 16.87
CA ILE A 541 21.44 1.38 15.89
C ILE A 541 21.47 0.16 14.99
N TRP A 542 21.60 0.35 13.68
CA TRP A 542 21.81 -0.75 12.75
C TRP A 542 22.67 -0.37 11.54
N ARG A 543 23.23 -1.39 10.89
CA ARG A 543 24.06 -1.26 9.69
C ARG A 543 23.43 -2.00 8.50
N ASP A 544 23.51 -1.39 7.31
CA ASP A 544 23.40 -2.07 6.01
C ASP A 544 24.79 -2.16 5.33
N ASP A 545 24.88 -2.81 4.16
CA ASP A 545 26.13 -2.96 3.38
C ASP A 545 27.02 -1.70 3.37
N LYS A 546 26.42 -0.51 3.23
CA LYS A 546 27.08 0.76 2.89
C LYS A 546 26.82 1.89 3.89
N ARG A 547 25.94 1.72 4.88
CA ARG A 547 25.44 2.80 5.76
C ARG A 547 25.17 2.33 7.19
N PHE A 548 25.34 3.25 8.13
CA PHE A 548 24.90 3.12 9.52
C PHE A 548 23.66 3.99 9.77
N TYR A 549 22.77 3.57 10.66
CA TYR A 549 21.55 4.30 11.03
C TYR A 549 21.39 4.36 12.54
N VAL A 550 20.95 5.51 13.05
CA VAL A 550 20.57 5.73 14.46
C VAL A 550 19.13 6.22 14.50
N PHE A 551 18.23 5.41 15.06
CA PHE A 551 16.84 5.78 15.35
C PHE A 551 16.73 6.31 16.79
N ASP A 552 16.09 7.47 16.90
CA ASP A 552 15.97 8.23 18.14
C ASP A 552 14.56 8.83 18.22
N PRO A 553 13.65 8.29 19.08
CA PRO A 553 12.26 8.73 19.14
C PRO A 553 12.06 10.01 19.97
N MET A 554 13.07 10.42 20.76
CA MET A 554 13.04 11.62 21.58
C MET A 554 12.94 12.90 20.73
N PRO A 555 12.48 14.04 21.29
CA PRO A 555 12.46 15.31 20.55
C PRO A 555 13.87 15.78 20.21
N ARG A 556 14.24 15.67 18.93
CA ARG A 556 15.46 16.22 18.34
C ARG A 556 15.17 17.42 17.44
N ASP A 557 16.18 18.26 17.28
CA ASP A 557 16.15 19.43 16.40
C ASP A 557 16.17 19.07 14.90
N LYS A 558 16.48 20.05 14.03
CA LYS A 558 16.57 19.87 12.58
C LYS A 558 17.73 18.98 12.12
N ASP A 559 18.76 18.80 12.94
CA ASP A 559 20.02 18.12 12.62
C ASP A 559 20.23 16.88 13.52
N GLY A 560 19.17 16.38 14.15
CA GLY A 560 19.17 15.17 14.99
C GLY A 560 19.80 15.37 16.38
N THR A 561 20.10 16.61 16.77
CA THR A 561 20.79 16.96 18.00
C THR A 561 19.81 17.26 19.14
N VAL A 562 20.29 17.17 20.38
CA VAL A 562 19.49 17.42 21.59
C VAL A 562 19.22 18.91 21.74
N ILE A 563 17.95 19.26 21.88
CA ILE A 563 17.48 20.64 22.07
C ILE A 563 17.99 21.17 23.41
N GLY A 564 18.67 22.32 23.41
CA GLY A 564 19.28 22.89 24.61
C GLY A 564 20.70 22.40 24.91
N LYS A 565 21.36 21.70 23.97
CA LYS A 565 22.78 21.31 24.05
C LYS A 565 23.72 22.51 24.22
N GLU A 566 23.32 23.69 23.73
CA GLU A 566 24.07 24.94 23.93
C GLU A 566 24.20 25.35 25.41
N ASP A 567 23.24 25.00 26.27
CA ASP A 567 23.27 25.30 27.71
C ASP A 567 24.10 24.26 28.52
N TRP A 568 24.81 23.33 27.85
CA TRP A 568 25.59 22.25 28.50
C TRP A 568 27.05 22.63 28.83
N SER A 569 27.59 23.69 28.22
CA SER A 569 29.04 23.91 28.13
C SER A 569 29.65 25.01 29.03
N GLU A 570 28.86 25.77 29.80
CA GLU A 570 29.37 26.78 30.74
C GLU A 570 29.28 26.34 32.22
N ILE A 571 30.20 25.46 32.65
CA ILE A 571 30.57 25.32 34.07
C ILE A 571 32.09 25.23 34.17
N GLU A 572 32.76 26.38 34.24
CA GLU A 572 34.19 26.45 34.57
C GLU A 572 34.46 25.88 35.97
N GLU A 573 35.65 25.31 36.14
CA GLU A 573 36.13 24.80 37.42
C GLU A 573 36.38 25.95 38.40
N LYS A 574 36.10 25.71 39.69
CA LYS A 574 36.46 26.66 40.74
C LYS A 574 37.99 26.60 40.90
N PRO A 575 38.74 27.71 40.71
CA PRO A 575 40.19 27.67 40.84
C PRO A 575 40.59 27.27 42.27
N PRO A 576 41.72 26.55 42.46
CA PRO A 576 42.09 25.98 43.74
C PRO A 576 42.28 27.06 44.81
N SER A 577 41.70 26.83 45.99
CA SER A 577 41.80 27.74 47.13
C SER A 577 43.24 27.81 47.65
N VAL A 578 43.91 28.93 47.41
CA VAL A 578 45.09 29.31 48.18
C VAL A 578 44.68 29.51 49.65
N ALA A 579 45.47 29.00 50.58
CA ALA A 579 45.12 28.97 52.00
C ALA A 579 45.05 30.38 52.61
N SER A 580 44.10 30.55 53.53
CA SER A 580 44.08 31.60 54.56
C SER A 580 43.67 30.95 55.88
N GLU A 581 44.31 31.37 56.97
CA GLU A 581 44.27 30.71 58.27
C GLU A 581 43.05 31.11 59.12
N GLU A 582 42.77 30.26 60.11
CA GLU A 582 42.09 30.50 61.41
C GLU A 582 40.77 31.32 61.51
N LEU A 583 39.78 30.69 62.17
CA LEU A 583 38.98 31.17 63.32
C LEU A 583 38.86 32.71 63.52
N GLU A 584 37.70 33.31 63.85
CA GLU A 584 36.70 32.87 64.83
C GLU A 584 35.43 33.79 64.79
N GLU A 585 34.36 33.43 65.51
CA GLU A 585 33.27 34.30 66.03
C GLU A 585 32.34 35.14 65.08
N VAL A 586 31.10 35.55 65.45
CA VAL A 586 30.03 34.93 66.27
C VAL A 586 28.66 35.66 66.05
N THR A 587 27.53 34.99 66.39
CA THR A 587 26.15 35.48 66.68
C THR A 587 25.31 36.38 65.73
N GLU A 588 24.09 35.88 65.44
CA GLU A 588 22.74 36.46 65.74
C GLU A 588 22.09 37.63 64.92
N ASP A 589 20.89 37.30 64.43
CA ASP A 589 19.58 37.94 64.67
C ASP A 589 18.88 39.01 63.78
N GLU A 590 17.69 38.56 63.33
CA GLU A 590 16.35 39.17 63.42
C GLU A 590 15.93 40.51 62.73
N THR A 591 14.59 40.64 62.69
CA THR A 591 13.75 41.83 62.41
C THR A 591 13.44 42.23 60.96
N LYS A 592 12.27 41.77 60.52
CA LYS A 592 11.31 42.52 59.67
C LYS A 592 10.63 43.65 60.49
N PRO A 593 9.68 44.42 59.93
CA PRO A 593 9.59 45.17 58.67
C PRO A 593 9.31 46.67 58.96
N ILE A 594 8.79 47.46 57.99
CA ILE A 594 7.60 48.35 58.12
C ILE A 594 7.34 49.10 56.79
N GLU A 595 6.10 49.57 56.59
CA GLU A 595 5.57 50.30 55.42
C GLU A 595 5.54 51.84 55.69
N ASP A 596 5.44 52.69 54.64
CA ASP A 596 4.38 53.73 54.52
C ASP A 596 4.58 54.84 53.46
N GLU A 597 3.41 55.36 53.04
CA GLU A 597 2.90 56.31 52.04
C GLU A 597 3.58 57.66 51.61
N ALA A 598 3.04 58.18 50.48
CA ALA A 598 2.69 59.60 50.15
C ALA A 598 3.66 60.59 49.42
N ASN A 599 3.36 60.83 48.12
CA ASN A 599 2.92 62.09 47.40
C ASN A 599 3.17 63.52 48.00
N PRO A 600 2.99 64.69 47.30
CA PRO A 600 2.40 64.97 45.95
C PRO A 600 3.05 66.14 45.11
N PHE A 601 2.30 66.71 44.12
CA PHE A 601 2.51 67.92 43.27
C PHE A 601 3.44 67.77 42.03
N GLU A 602 3.30 68.54 40.92
CA GLU A 602 2.57 69.82 40.68
C GLU A 602 1.90 69.92 39.26
N GLU A 603 1.19 71.03 39.02
CA GLU A 603 0.27 71.40 37.89
C GLU A 603 1.01 71.82 36.57
N HIS A 604 0.43 72.27 35.42
CA HIS A 604 -0.93 72.51 34.87
C HIS A 604 -0.84 72.41 33.28
N VAL A 605 -1.59 72.97 32.30
CA VAL A 605 -2.70 73.97 32.11
C VAL A 605 -3.36 73.80 30.69
N GLU A 606 -4.68 74.08 30.54
CA GLU A 606 -5.51 74.61 29.39
C GLU A 606 -5.30 74.21 27.88
N ASP A 607 -6.30 74.22 26.95
CA ASP A 607 -7.78 74.28 27.05
C ASP A 607 -8.59 73.88 25.76
N ILE A 608 -9.76 73.27 25.98
CA ILE A 608 -11.14 73.49 25.44
C ILE A 608 -11.39 73.90 23.95
N MET A 609 -12.26 73.16 23.21
CA MET A 609 -13.57 73.64 22.64
C MET A 609 -14.38 72.56 21.87
N ASP A 610 -15.70 72.54 22.13
CA ASP A 610 -16.69 71.44 21.91
C ASP A 610 -17.36 71.24 20.51
N ALA A 611 -17.98 70.05 20.38
CA ALA A 611 -19.30 69.70 19.77
C ALA A 611 -19.61 69.73 18.23
N ASP A 612 -19.93 68.54 17.68
CA ASP A 612 -21.25 68.00 17.21
C ASP A 612 -22.26 68.91 16.43
N PRO A 613 -23.30 68.42 15.67
CA PRO A 613 -23.66 67.06 15.19
C PRO A 613 -24.04 66.93 13.68
N GLY A 614 -24.35 65.70 13.21
CA GLY A 614 -25.66 65.45 12.52
C GLY A 614 -25.75 64.97 11.04
N ALA A 615 -25.97 63.66 10.86
CA ALA A 615 -26.93 62.99 9.95
C ALA A 615 -27.05 63.26 8.41
N GLY A 616 -26.76 62.21 7.62
CA GLY A 616 -27.71 61.62 6.63
C GLY A 616 -27.61 61.96 5.12
N GLY A 617 -27.64 60.93 4.24
CA GLY A 617 -27.84 61.10 2.78
C GLY A 617 -27.37 59.92 1.89
N ASP A 618 -28.33 59.17 1.33
CA ASP A 618 -28.22 57.95 0.48
C ASP A 618 -27.26 57.89 -0.74
N GLN A 619 -26.74 56.67 -0.98
CA GLN A 619 -26.54 55.96 -2.28
C GLN A 619 -25.58 56.58 -3.35
N LEU A 620 -24.80 55.83 -4.16
CA LEU A 620 -24.96 54.45 -4.68
C LEU A 620 -23.61 53.93 -5.28
N GLY A 621 -23.32 52.63 -5.18
CA GLY A 621 -22.49 51.85 -6.13
C GLY A 621 -20.95 52.02 -6.15
N ASP A 622 -20.22 51.18 -5.43
CA ASP A 622 -19.44 50.06 -6.02
C ASP A 622 -18.57 49.33 -4.96
N GLN A 623 -18.41 48.01 -5.10
CA GLN A 623 -17.72 47.17 -4.11
C GLN A 623 -16.26 46.84 -4.49
N LYS A 624 -15.33 47.14 -3.58
CA LYS A 624 -14.03 46.48 -3.46
C LYS A 624 -13.88 45.88 -2.06
N PRO A 625 -13.22 44.71 -1.96
CA PRO A 625 -12.42 44.40 -0.77
C PRO A 625 -10.91 44.59 -1.03
N PHE A 626 -10.24 45.10 -0.01
CA PHE A 626 -8.82 44.84 0.31
C PHE A 626 -8.57 43.32 0.47
N VAL A 627 -7.36 42.76 0.43
CA VAL A 627 -6.00 43.31 0.67
C VAL A 627 -5.00 42.66 -0.32
N GLU A 628 -4.01 43.42 -0.82
CA GLU A 628 -2.75 42.85 -1.34
C GLU A 628 -1.62 43.11 -0.34
N GLY A 629 -0.85 42.08 -0.01
CA GLY A 629 0.22 42.11 1.00
C GLY A 629 1.56 41.67 0.41
N LEU A 630 2.60 42.46 0.68
CA LEU A 630 3.94 42.44 0.07
C LEU A 630 4.54 41.04 -0.17
N VAL A 631 5.06 40.83 -1.38
CA VAL A 631 6.15 39.88 -1.67
C VAL A 631 7.19 40.59 -2.54
N ALA A 632 8.35 40.90 -1.97
CA ALA A 632 9.52 41.40 -2.70
C ALA A 632 10.81 41.16 -1.90
N ASP A 633 11.67 40.33 -2.46
CA ASP A 633 13.14 40.29 -2.39
C ASP A 633 13.86 40.95 -1.19
N ILE A 634 14.51 40.12 -0.37
CA ILE A 634 15.74 40.47 0.33
C ILE A 634 16.79 39.39 0.03
N GLN A 635 17.79 39.74 -0.78
CA GLN A 635 19.03 38.98 -0.90
C GLN A 635 19.97 39.40 0.24
N PHE A 636 20.58 38.43 0.91
CA PHE A 636 21.65 38.70 1.89
C PHE A 636 23.03 38.59 1.20
N PRO A 637 23.98 39.51 1.46
CA PRO A 637 25.31 39.44 0.87
C PRO A 637 26.21 38.42 1.56
N GLU A 638 27.27 38.01 0.87
CA GLU A 638 28.46 37.38 1.47
C GLU A 638 29.30 38.47 2.15
N GLU A 639 29.68 38.31 3.42
CA GLU A 639 30.61 39.21 4.11
C GLU A 639 32.03 38.61 4.11
N GLN A 640 33.03 39.46 3.87
CA GLN A 640 34.45 39.11 3.86
C GLN A 640 35.12 39.48 5.18
N GLU A 641 36.12 38.72 5.60
CA GLU A 641 36.94 39.01 6.78
C GLU A 641 37.83 40.26 6.58
N GLU A 642 37.65 41.30 7.40
CA GLU A 642 38.75 42.19 7.80
C GLU A 642 38.67 42.46 9.31
N GLY A 643 39.72 42.09 10.05
CA GLY A 643 39.75 42.18 11.51
C GLY A 643 40.12 43.57 12.05
N LYS A 644 39.67 43.87 13.28
CA LYS A 644 40.17 44.96 14.12
C LYS A 644 40.31 44.50 15.57
N GLU A 645 41.26 45.13 16.27
CA GLU A 645 41.74 44.75 17.59
C GLU A 645 40.80 45.19 18.74
N ASP A 646 40.97 44.60 19.92
CA ASP A 646 40.09 44.73 21.08
C ASP A 646 40.00 46.15 21.68
N GLU A 647 38.77 46.61 21.92
CA GLU A 647 38.43 47.49 23.06
C GLU A 647 37.27 46.90 23.90
N GLY A 648 37.59 45.92 24.73
CA GLY A 648 36.98 45.79 26.06
C GLY A 648 35.47 45.54 26.17
N ILE A 649 34.89 44.67 25.33
CA ILE A 649 33.50 44.21 25.55
C ILE A 649 33.41 43.42 26.86
N LYS A 650 32.65 43.92 27.84
CA LYS A 650 32.28 43.14 29.02
C LYS A 650 31.49 41.90 28.59
N TYR A 651 32.00 40.72 28.90
CA TYR A 651 31.28 39.45 28.75
C TYR A 651 29.98 39.48 29.57
N ILE A 652 28.85 39.74 28.90
CA ILE A 652 27.53 39.47 29.46
C ILE A 652 27.33 37.96 29.31
N LYS A 653 27.40 37.22 30.42
CA LYS A 653 27.17 35.76 30.40
C LYS A 653 25.81 35.47 29.75
N PRO A 654 25.72 34.50 28.82
CA PRO A 654 24.44 34.07 28.27
C PRO A 654 23.46 33.73 29.40
N LEU A 655 22.24 34.28 29.32
CA LEU A 655 21.23 34.02 30.34
C LEU A 655 20.70 32.59 30.18
N ARG A 656 21.33 31.64 30.89
CA ARG A 656 20.98 30.21 30.91
C ARG A 656 19.47 30.06 31.06
N LYS A 657 18.84 29.35 30.12
CA LYS A 657 17.38 29.38 29.97
C LYS A 657 16.75 28.40 30.97
N SER A 658 15.52 28.68 31.38
CA SER A 658 14.82 27.82 32.33
C SER A 658 14.54 26.44 31.73
N SER A 659 14.44 25.42 32.58
CA SER A 659 13.97 24.09 32.16
C SER A 659 12.56 24.14 31.55
N SER A 660 11.72 25.11 31.94
CA SER A 660 10.43 25.37 31.31
C SER A 660 10.54 25.91 29.88
N PHE A 661 11.52 26.78 29.57
CA PHE A 661 11.78 27.23 28.20
C PHE A 661 12.16 26.04 27.30
N TRP A 662 13.09 25.20 27.77
CA TRP A 662 13.55 24.05 27.00
C TRP A 662 12.45 23.00 26.79
N ARG A 663 11.62 22.72 27.81
CA ARG A 663 10.42 21.86 27.67
C ARG A 663 9.39 22.40 26.66
N GLU A 664 9.32 23.71 26.44
CA GLU A 664 8.46 24.29 25.40
C GLU A 664 9.05 24.03 24.00
N GLN A 665 10.37 24.17 23.85
CA GLN A 665 11.08 23.86 22.59
C GLN A 665 11.04 22.36 22.26
N GLU A 666 11.05 21.47 23.26
CA GLU A 666 10.89 20.02 23.03
C GLU A 666 9.60 19.65 22.27
N LYS A 667 8.52 20.44 22.38
CA LYS A 667 7.27 20.25 21.61
C LYS A 667 7.46 20.47 20.10
N ALA A 668 8.44 21.30 19.72
CA ALA A 668 8.85 21.50 18.32
C ALA A 668 9.84 20.43 17.83
N GLY A 669 10.45 19.67 18.75
CA GLY A 669 11.31 18.54 18.44
C GLY A 669 10.56 17.37 17.80
N ARG A 670 11.28 16.54 17.03
CA ARG A 670 10.74 15.38 16.30
C ARG A 670 11.62 14.17 16.54
N GLY A 671 11.03 12.98 16.48
CA GLY A 671 11.83 11.75 16.36
C GLY A 671 12.51 11.69 14.99
N CYS A 672 13.60 10.95 14.89
CA CYS A 672 14.38 10.87 13.66
C CYS A 672 15.12 9.55 13.46
N VAL A 673 15.42 9.26 12.20
CA VAL A 673 16.55 8.40 11.82
C VAL A 673 17.63 9.30 11.23
N VAL A 674 18.86 9.17 11.72
CA VAL A 674 20.05 9.77 11.09
C VAL A 674 20.87 8.65 10.48
N LEU A 675 21.22 8.78 9.19
CA LEU A 675 22.12 7.87 8.48
C LEU A 675 23.53 8.47 8.38
N PHE A 676 24.53 7.60 8.35
CA PHE A 676 25.96 7.93 8.23
C PHE A 676 26.65 7.00 7.23
N THR A 677 27.62 7.51 6.48
CA THR A 677 28.53 6.72 5.63
C THR A 677 29.71 6.11 6.40
N LYS A 678 30.05 6.69 7.57
CA LYS A 678 31.20 6.30 8.40
C LYS A 678 30.76 5.95 9.82
N LEU A 679 31.49 5.02 10.45
CA LEU A 679 31.28 4.63 11.84
C LEU A 679 31.69 5.75 12.82
N GLU A 680 32.82 6.41 12.54
CA GLU A 680 33.34 7.57 13.27
C GLU A 680 32.26 8.63 13.53
N ASP A 681 31.66 9.13 12.45
CA ASP A 681 30.71 10.24 12.44
C ASP A 681 29.42 9.86 13.19
N MET A 682 28.98 8.59 13.07
CA MET A 682 27.86 8.04 13.83
C MET A 682 28.15 7.98 15.34
N VAL A 683 29.35 7.53 15.73
CA VAL A 683 29.76 7.43 17.12
C VAL A 683 29.90 8.82 17.76
N GLU A 684 30.47 9.80 17.04
CA GLU A 684 30.53 11.19 17.50
C GLU A 684 29.12 11.80 17.67
N HIS A 685 28.20 11.50 16.77
CA HIS A 685 26.80 11.92 16.90
C HIS A 685 26.12 11.30 18.14
N VAL A 686 26.42 10.05 18.50
CA VAL A 686 25.92 9.41 19.74
C VAL A 686 26.53 10.05 20.99
N TYR A 687 27.85 10.23 21.05
CA TYR A 687 28.50 10.95 22.16
C TYR A 687 27.99 12.39 22.29
N GLY A 688 27.68 13.03 21.17
CA GLY A 688 27.08 14.35 21.07
C GLY A 688 25.68 14.49 21.67
N LYS A 689 25.05 13.38 22.12
CA LYS A 689 23.77 13.35 22.85
C LYS A 689 23.91 13.13 24.36
N ILE A 690 25.11 12.90 24.87
CA ILE A 690 25.36 12.55 26.28
C ILE A 690 25.93 13.76 27.03
N PRO A 691 25.24 14.32 28.05
CA PRO A 691 25.71 15.50 28.78
C PRO A 691 27.09 15.28 29.43
N PRO A 692 28.02 16.27 29.38
CA PRO A 692 29.40 16.07 29.82
C PRO A 692 29.57 15.59 31.28
N LYS A 693 28.68 16.02 32.19
CA LYS A 693 28.71 15.65 33.62
C LYS A 693 27.97 14.35 33.96
N VAL A 694 27.38 13.69 32.97
CA VAL A 694 26.55 12.48 33.14
C VAL A 694 27.31 11.29 32.57
N GLY A 695 27.80 11.40 31.34
CA GLY A 695 28.60 10.35 30.68
C GLY A 695 30.07 10.25 31.11
N GLN A 696 30.40 10.44 32.39
CA GLN A 696 31.74 10.20 32.96
C GLN A 696 31.79 9.03 33.94
N GLU A 697 30.65 8.65 34.54
CA GLU A 697 30.58 7.57 35.55
C GLU A 697 29.45 6.55 35.25
N GLU A 698 28.77 6.67 34.12
CA GLU A 698 27.60 5.84 33.79
C GLU A 698 27.90 4.62 32.94
N SER A 699 27.40 3.48 33.40
CA SER A 699 27.34 2.23 32.66
C SER A 699 26.29 2.26 31.54
N PHE A 700 26.55 1.49 30.49
CA PHE A 700 25.65 1.28 29.36
C PHE A 700 25.49 -0.22 29.09
N LYS A 701 24.36 -0.60 28.49
CA LYS A 701 24.17 -1.93 27.90
C LYS A 701 24.15 -1.79 26.38
N LEU A 702 24.85 -2.68 25.69
CA LEU A 702 24.60 -2.98 24.28
C LEU A 702 24.02 -4.38 24.19
N LYS A 703 22.84 -4.53 23.59
CA LYS A 703 22.29 -5.83 23.23
C LYS A 703 22.08 -5.91 21.73
N SER A 704 22.72 -6.87 21.07
CA SER A 704 22.38 -7.22 19.70
C SER A 704 21.00 -7.88 19.69
N ALA A 705 20.21 -7.58 18.67
CA ALA A 705 18.86 -8.10 18.52
C ALA A 705 18.78 -8.93 17.23
N LYS A 706 18.62 -10.25 17.37
CA LYS A 706 18.35 -11.16 16.26
C LYS A 706 16.84 -11.29 16.09
N LEU A 707 16.33 -10.93 14.90
CA LEU A 707 14.90 -10.87 14.62
C LEU A 707 14.47 -11.97 13.65
N THR A 708 13.63 -12.91 14.10
CA THR A 708 12.99 -13.93 13.27
C THR A 708 11.55 -13.53 12.93
N ASN A 709 11.17 -13.52 11.65
CA ASN A 709 9.79 -13.23 11.22
C ASN A 709 9.01 -14.52 10.90
N VAL A 710 7.85 -14.70 11.54
CA VAL A 710 6.89 -15.79 11.27
C VAL A 710 5.58 -15.20 10.74
N ILE A 711 5.19 -15.56 9.51
CA ILE A 711 3.94 -15.07 8.89
C ILE A 711 2.73 -15.84 9.48
N LEU A 712 1.81 -15.10 10.10
CA LEU A 712 0.56 -15.61 10.67
C LEU A 712 -0.51 -15.79 9.57
N LEU A 713 -0.49 -16.95 8.92
CA LEU A 713 -1.56 -17.39 8.02
C LEU A 713 -2.90 -17.48 8.77
N LYS A 714 -3.93 -16.79 8.26
CA LYS A 714 -5.30 -16.85 8.80
C LYS A 714 -6.12 -17.89 8.05
N ASP A 715 -6.16 -19.11 8.57
CA ASP A 715 -7.04 -20.17 8.07
C ASP A 715 -8.51 -19.73 8.13
N LYS A 716 -9.09 -19.53 6.95
CA LYS A 716 -10.46 -19.02 6.81
C LYS A 716 -11.42 -20.06 6.23
N LEU A 717 -11.48 -21.22 6.89
CA LEU A 717 -12.49 -22.25 6.66
C LEU A 717 -12.89 -22.91 7.99
N ARG A 718 -13.84 -22.30 8.70
CA ARG A 718 -14.66 -23.06 9.67
C ARG A 718 -15.66 -23.88 8.89
N SER A 719 -15.43 -25.19 8.79
CA SER A 719 -16.51 -26.15 8.60
C SER A 719 -17.48 -26.12 9.78
N GLU A 720 -18.67 -26.69 9.62
CA GLU A 720 -19.71 -26.78 10.65
C GLU A 720 -20.44 -25.45 10.97
N GLU A 721 -21.05 -24.85 9.95
CA GLU A 721 -22.43 -24.39 10.11
C GLU A 721 -23.37 -25.31 9.32
N GLU A 722 -24.34 -25.93 10.00
CA GLU A 722 -25.57 -26.35 9.35
C GLU A 722 -26.43 -25.10 9.07
N ARG A 723 -26.59 -24.75 7.79
CA ARG A 723 -27.63 -23.80 7.34
C ARG A 723 -28.36 -24.40 6.13
N THR A 724 -29.67 -24.63 6.17
CA THR A 724 -30.76 -23.63 6.27
C THR A 724 -30.63 -22.57 5.16
N ASP A 725 -31.22 -22.87 4.01
CA ASP A 725 -31.19 -22.01 2.83
C ASP A 725 -32.07 -20.75 3.04
N VAL A 726 -31.41 -19.60 3.16
CA VAL A 726 -31.99 -18.31 3.56
C VAL A 726 -32.94 -17.71 2.49
N TYR A 727 -33.14 -18.38 1.36
CA TYR A 727 -33.86 -17.86 0.19
C TYR A 727 -35.14 -18.65 -0.14
N ALA A 728 -36.16 -18.41 0.68
CA ALA A 728 -37.56 -18.43 0.25
C ALA A 728 -38.07 -16.97 0.25
N GLY A 729 -38.72 -16.54 -0.83
CA GLY A 729 -39.10 -15.15 -1.08
C GLY A 729 -38.46 -14.52 -2.32
N ASP A 730 -38.74 -13.23 -2.50
CA ASP A 730 -38.34 -12.44 -3.67
C ASP A 730 -36.80 -12.35 -3.83
N TRP A 731 -36.33 -12.42 -5.06
CA TRP A 731 -34.91 -12.45 -5.42
C TRP A 731 -34.52 -11.18 -6.16
N TYR A 732 -33.96 -10.22 -5.42
CA TYR A 732 -33.78 -8.83 -5.88
C TYR A 732 -35.11 -8.24 -6.36
N PHE A 733 -35.19 -7.78 -7.61
CA PHE A 733 -36.41 -7.26 -8.24
C PHE A 733 -37.25 -8.35 -8.95
N PHE A 734 -36.95 -9.64 -8.76
CA PHE A 734 -37.79 -10.75 -9.22
C PHE A 734 -38.68 -11.27 -8.08
N GLN A 735 -40.00 -11.17 -8.24
CA GLN A 735 -40.98 -11.69 -7.29
C GLN A 735 -41.04 -13.23 -7.35
N GLU A 736 -41.06 -13.94 -6.21
CA GLU A 736 -41.27 -15.40 -6.19
C GLU A 736 -42.75 -15.74 -6.44
N LEU A 737 -43.01 -16.70 -7.32
CA LEU A 737 -44.35 -17.21 -7.62
C LEU A 737 -44.63 -18.54 -6.91
N GLU A 738 -43.68 -19.45 -7.00
CA GLU A 738 -43.65 -20.77 -6.35
C GLU A 738 -42.17 -21.12 -6.14
N HIS A 739 -41.82 -21.95 -5.15
CA HIS A 739 -40.41 -22.25 -4.85
C HIS A 739 -39.65 -22.74 -6.10
N GLY A 740 -38.66 -21.96 -6.55
CA GLY A 740 -37.90 -22.25 -7.77
C GLY A 740 -38.38 -21.52 -9.04
N LYS A 741 -39.34 -20.60 -8.94
CA LYS A 741 -39.91 -19.80 -10.04
C LYS A 741 -40.07 -18.33 -9.63
N TRP A 742 -39.40 -17.42 -10.34
CA TRP A 742 -39.53 -15.98 -10.10
C TRP A 742 -39.88 -15.19 -11.36
N ILE A 743 -40.51 -14.03 -11.20
CA ILE A 743 -40.95 -13.14 -12.27
C ILE A 743 -40.57 -11.68 -12.00
N MET A 744 -40.05 -11.02 -13.03
CA MET A 744 -39.82 -9.58 -13.08
C MET A 744 -40.72 -9.00 -14.17
N ARG A 745 -41.40 -7.88 -13.90
CA ARG A 745 -42.40 -7.30 -14.81
C ARG A 745 -42.02 -5.85 -15.10
N GLY A 746 -42.07 -5.46 -16.37
CA GLY A 746 -41.89 -4.07 -16.80
C GLY A 746 -43.18 -3.27 -16.71
N THR A 747 -43.13 -2.00 -17.11
CA THR A 747 -44.32 -1.13 -17.22
C THR A 747 -44.97 -1.19 -18.62
N MET A 748 -44.24 -1.64 -19.64
CA MET A 748 -44.66 -1.59 -21.05
C MET A 748 -45.02 -2.97 -21.64
N THR A 749 -45.53 -2.96 -22.88
CA THR A 749 -45.80 -4.14 -23.72
C THR A 749 -45.28 -3.92 -25.14
N ILE A 750 -45.22 -4.98 -25.95
CA ILE A 750 -44.88 -4.88 -27.39
C ILE A 750 -45.91 -4.06 -28.22
N TRP A 751 -47.03 -3.69 -27.59
CA TRP A 751 -48.12 -2.89 -28.16
C TRP A 751 -48.13 -1.43 -27.65
N HIS A 752 -47.17 -1.02 -26.82
CA HIS A 752 -47.17 0.28 -26.17
C HIS A 752 -47.18 1.45 -27.19
N PRO A 753 -47.90 2.56 -26.95
CA PRO A 753 -48.01 3.67 -27.90
C PRO A 753 -46.68 4.28 -28.35
N LEU A 754 -45.65 4.25 -27.50
CA LEU A 754 -44.29 4.72 -27.81
C LEU A 754 -43.64 4.00 -29.02
N PHE A 755 -44.06 2.76 -29.32
CA PHE A 755 -43.54 2.04 -30.49
C PHE A 755 -44.30 2.41 -31.76
N PRO A 756 -43.64 2.53 -32.93
CA PRO A 756 -44.30 2.85 -34.20
C PRO A 756 -45.40 1.83 -34.52
N GLU A 757 -46.56 2.30 -34.98
CA GLU A 757 -47.75 1.44 -35.18
C GLU A 757 -47.48 0.26 -36.12
N ASN A 758 -46.64 0.49 -37.12
CA ASN A 758 -46.22 -0.51 -38.10
C ASN A 758 -45.30 -1.61 -37.54
N ASN A 759 -44.70 -1.41 -36.36
CA ASN A 759 -43.86 -2.37 -35.65
C ASN A 759 -44.63 -3.16 -34.59
N ARG A 760 -45.56 -2.52 -33.87
CA ARG A 760 -46.29 -3.07 -32.71
C ARG A 760 -46.74 -4.51 -32.96
N GLY A 761 -46.35 -5.43 -32.08
CA GLY A 761 -46.65 -6.87 -32.16
C GLY A 761 -45.66 -7.73 -32.94
N LYS A 762 -44.71 -7.15 -33.69
CA LYS A 762 -43.84 -7.86 -34.64
C LYS A 762 -42.38 -7.88 -34.23
N GLN A 763 -42.00 -7.01 -33.30
CA GLN A 763 -40.63 -6.76 -32.88
C GLN A 763 -40.08 -7.79 -31.87
N THR A 764 -40.88 -8.78 -31.49
CA THR A 764 -40.58 -9.84 -30.50
C THR A 764 -39.22 -10.52 -30.70
N LEU A 765 -38.87 -10.91 -31.93
CA LEU A 765 -37.58 -11.57 -32.20
C LEU A 765 -36.37 -10.65 -31.93
N ALA A 766 -36.49 -9.36 -32.23
CA ALA A 766 -35.45 -8.39 -31.93
C ALA A 766 -35.35 -8.13 -30.42
N MET A 767 -36.47 -8.11 -29.69
CA MET A 767 -36.50 -8.05 -28.23
C MET A 767 -35.85 -9.28 -27.57
N CYS A 768 -36.06 -10.49 -28.11
CA CYS A 768 -35.34 -11.69 -27.64
C CYS A 768 -33.82 -11.54 -27.79
N ILE A 769 -33.34 -10.95 -28.89
CA ILE A 769 -31.90 -10.68 -29.11
C ILE A 769 -31.40 -9.59 -28.15
N SER A 770 -32.15 -8.50 -27.97
CA SER A 770 -31.81 -7.45 -26.99
C SER A 770 -31.78 -7.97 -25.56
N ALA A 771 -32.62 -8.94 -25.19
CA ALA A 771 -32.57 -9.61 -23.89
C ALA A 771 -31.28 -10.41 -23.68
N LEU A 772 -30.80 -11.12 -24.71
CA LEU A 772 -29.53 -11.86 -24.66
C LEU A 772 -28.32 -10.91 -24.59
N LEU A 773 -28.35 -9.78 -25.30
CA LEU A 773 -27.32 -8.74 -25.21
C LEU A 773 -27.28 -8.10 -23.82
N ILE A 774 -28.43 -7.70 -23.26
CA ILE A 774 -28.52 -7.12 -21.92
C ILE A 774 -28.09 -8.13 -20.84
N TYR A 775 -28.41 -9.42 -20.99
CA TYR A 775 -27.89 -10.50 -20.13
C TYR A 775 -26.38 -10.72 -20.26
N ARG A 776 -25.75 -10.45 -21.42
CA ARG A 776 -24.29 -10.52 -21.59
C ARG A 776 -23.58 -9.34 -20.95
N ILE A 777 -24.19 -8.15 -20.99
CA ILE A 777 -23.59 -6.88 -20.51
C ILE A 777 -23.79 -6.70 -19.00
N PHE A 778 -24.96 -7.04 -18.46
CA PHE A 778 -25.32 -6.77 -17.06
C PHE A 778 -25.47 -8.05 -16.24
N THR A 779 -24.87 -8.06 -15.05
CA THR A 779 -25.12 -9.10 -14.02
C THR A 779 -26.59 -9.09 -13.62
N ILE A 780 -27.18 -10.28 -13.40
CA ILE A 780 -28.60 -10.45 -13.05
C ILE A 780 -29.06 -9.64 -11.82
N VAL A 781 -28.13 -9.35 -10.90
CA VAL A 781 -28.33 -8.50 -9.70
C VAL A 781 -28.75 -7.06 -10.06
N CYS A 782 -28.33 -6.57 -11.23
CA CYS A 782 -28.61 -5.22 -11.71
C CYS A 782 -29.96 -5.10 -12.45
N PHE A 783 -30.68 -6.21 -12.66
CA PHE A 783 -31.96 -6.20 -13.38
C PHE A 783 -33.07 -5.63 -12.47
N ASN A 784 -33.92 -4.81 -13.06
CA ASN A 784 -35.12 -4.22 -12.44
C ASN A 784 -36.27 -4.10 -13.46
N ASP A 785 -37.41 -3.55 -13.05
CA ASP A 785 -38.56 -3.24 -13.92
C ASP A 785 -38.17 -2.45 -15.18
N THR A 786 -37.37 -1.38 -15.03
CA THR A 786 -36.87 -0.57 -16.16
C THR A 786 -35.96 -1.34 -17.12
N THR A 787 -35.37 -2.45 -16.67
CA THR A 787 -34.55 -3.34 -17.52
C THR A 787 -35.42 -4.10 -18.51
N VAL A 788 -36.63 -4.50 -18.11
CA VAL A 788 -37.61 -5.13 -19.01
C VAL A 788 -38.05 -4.14 -20.08
N ASP A 789 -38.36 -2.89 -19.69
CA ASP A 789 -38.75 -1.85 -20.65
C ASP A 789 -37.59 -1.38 -21.55
N SER A 790 -36.35 -1.48 -21.06
CA SER A 790 -35.13 -1.29 -21.86
C SER A 790 -34.98 -2.39 -22.91
N ILE A 791 -35.17 -3.67 -22.56
CA ILE A 791 -35.19 -4.79 -23.50
C ILE A 791 -36.23 -4.56 -24.61
N LEU A 792 -37.44 -4.11 -24.23
CA LEU A 792 -38.49 -3.75 -25.19
C LEU A 792 -38.05 -2.60 -26.12
N THR A 793 -37.45 -1.55 -25.56
CA THR A 793 -37.07 -0.33 -26.28
C THR A 793 -35.90 -0.54 -27.23
N TYR A 794 -34.84 -1.23 -26.80
CA TYR A 794 -33.72 -1.60 -27.69
C TYR A 794 -34.16 -2.62 -28.75
N GLY A 795 -35.09 -3.53 -28.42
CA GLY A 795 -35.67 -4.46 -29.38
C GLY A 795 -36.46 -3.78 -30.51
N ASP A 796 -37.27 -2.75 -30.21
CA ASP A 796 -37.98 -1.99 -31.25
C ASP A 796 -37.04 -1.11 -32.10
N LYS A 797 -36.00 -0.51 -31.48
CA LYS A 797 -34.91 0.18 -32.21
C LYS A 797 -34.22 -0.78 -33.19
N LEU A 798 -33.83 -1.97 -32.74
CA LEU A 798 -33.18 -3.00 -33.56
C LEU A 798 -34.10 -3.51 -34.69
N HIS A 799 -35.39 -3.76 -34.40
CA HIS A 799 -36.39 -4.11 -35.42
C HIS A 799 -36.54 -3.00 -36.48
N THR A 800 -36.63 -1.75 -36.04
CA THR A 800 -36.71 -0.58 -36.93
C THR A 800 -35.46 -0.45 -37.80
N PHE A 801 -34.27 -0.68 -37.25
CA PHE A 801 -33.01 -0.66 -37.99
C PHE A 801 -32.99 -1.74 -39.07
N MET A 802 -33.17 -3.01 -38.70
CA MET A 802 -33.16 -4.13 -39.66
C MET A 802 -34.15 -3.92 -40.81
N LYS A 803 -35.35 -3.41 -40.50
CA LYS A 803 -36.39 -3.11 -41.49
C LYS A 803 -35.96 -2.01 -42.46
N LYS A 804 -35.35 -0.92 -41.97
CA LYS A 804 -34.82 0.18 -42.81
C LYS A 804 -33.65 -0.28 -43.66
N THR A 805 -32.70 -1.01 -43.07
CA THR A 805 -31.51 -1.49 -43.77
C THR A 805 -31.88 -2.53 -44.83
N ARG A 806 -32.83 -3.45 -44.56
CA ARG A 806 -33.33 -4.37 -45.61
C ARG A 806 -34.03 -3.65 -46.76
N LYS A 807 -34.80 -2.59 -46.50
CA LYS A 807 -35.36 -1.75 -47.58
C LYS A 807 -34.23 -1.14 -48.42
N LYS A 808 -33.19 -0.59 -47.79
CA LYS A 808 -32.02 -0.01 -48.48
C LYS A 808 -31.26 -1.04 -49.33
N GLU A 809 -31.05 -2.26 -48.82
CA GLU A 809 -30.44 -3.36 -49.57
C GLU A 809 -31.27 -3.72 -50.81
N LEU A 810 -32.58 -3.96 -50.64
CA LEU A 810 -33.46 -4.33 -51.76
C LEU A 810 -33.57 -3.21 -52.81
N MET A 811 -33.54 -1.95 -52.40
CA MET A 811 -33.43 -0.79 -53.30
C MET A 811 -32.11 -0.71 -54.05
N SER A 812 -31.03 -1.31 -53.53
CA SER A 812 -29.70 -1.31 -54.16
C SER A 812 -29.48 -2.48 -55.13
N MET A 813 -30.39 -3.47 -55.19
CA MET A 813 -30.28 -4.64 -56.06
C MET A 813 -30.74 -4.36 -57.49
N VAL A 814 -29.88 -3.69 -58.27
CA VAL A 814 -30.13 -3.17 -59.64
C VAL A 814 -30.76 -4.21 -60.60
N ASP A 815 -30.41 -5.49 -60.49
CA ASP A 815 -30.90 -6.56 -61.38
C ASP A 815 -32.40 -6.89 -61.24
N LYS A 816 -33.08 -6.36 -60.22
CA LYS A 816 -34.52 -6.58 -60.00
C LYS A 816 -35.26 -5.25 -60.09
N LYS A 817 -36.04 -5.07 -61.15
CA LYS A 817 -36.95 -3.93 -61.37
C LYS A 817 -38.17 -3.94 -60.44
N LEU A 818 -37.94 -4.17 -59.16
CA LEU A 818 -38.95 -4.07 -58.10
C LEU A 818 -39.26 -2.60 -57.85
N LYS A 819 -40.54 -2.27 -57.76
CA LYS A 819 -40.99 -0.93 -57.35
C LYS A 819 -40.94 -0.76 -55.84
N GLU A 820 -41.01 0.49 -55.38
CA GLU A 820 -41.00 0.80 -53.95
C GLU A 820 -42.17 0.14 -53.18
N ASP A 821 -43.37 0.12 -53.77
CA ASP A 821 -44.55 -0.55 -53.22
C ASP A 821 -44.39 -2.07 -53.13
N GLU A 822 -43.71 -2.68 -54.11
CA GLU A 822 -43.38 -4.11 -54.07
C GLU A 822 -42.33 -4.42 -53.00
N ILE A 823 -41.29 -3.58 -52.88
CA ILE A 823 -40.24 -3.71 -51.85
C ILE A 823 -40.83 -3.55 -50.45
N ASP A 824 -41.68 -2.54 -50.22
CA ASP A 824 -42.35 -2.33 -48.93
C ASP A 824 -43.30 -3.49 -48.60
N TRP A 825 -44.01 -4.05 -49.58
CA TRP A 825 -44.82 -5.26 -49.40
C TRP A 825 -43.96 -6.49 -49.07
N PHE A 826 -42.81 -6.68 -49.71
CA PHE A 826 -41.87 -7.76 -49.39
C PHE A 826 -41.30 -7.61 -47.98
N VAL A 827 -40.84 -6.41 -47.58
CA VAL A 827 -40.33 -6.13 -46.24
C VAL A 827 -41.43 -6.32 -45.19
N PHE A 828 -42.64 -5.81 -45.44
CA PHE A 828 -43.81 -6.04 -44.59
C PHE A 828 -44.10 -7.54 -44.43
N ARG A 829 -44.12 -8.31 -45.52
CA ARG A 829 -44.40 -9.76 -45.50
C ARG A 829 -43.30 -10.58 -44.83
N MET A 830 -42.03 -10.18 -44.94
CA MET A 830 -40.91 -10.82 -44.23
C MET A 830 -41.02 -10.61 -42.71
N PHE A 831 -41.18 -9.35 -42.28
CA PHE A 831 -41.19 -9.00 -40.85
C PHE A 831 -42.50 -9.41 -40.15
N ASN A 832 -43.62 -9.54 -40.86
CA ASN A 832 -44.87 -10.12 -40.32
C ASN A 832 -44.84 -11.66 -40.13
N ARG A 833 -43.84 -12.38 -40.67
CA ARG A 833 -43.81 -13.87 -40.66
C ARG A 833 -42.80 -14.48 -39.68
N HIS A 834 -42.15 -13.67 -38.84
CA HIS A 834 -41.13 -14.12 -37.86
C HIS A 834 -40.13 -15.13 -38.43
N SER A 835 -39.68 -14.89 -39.67
CA SER A 835 -38.93 -15.86 -40.47
C SER A 835 -37.48 -16.04 -40.00
N LEU A 836 -36.94 -17.25 -40.20
CA LEU A 836 -35.53 -17.60 -40.02
C LEU A 836 -34.58 -16.62 -40.75
N ILE A 837 -35.04 -15.97 -41.82
CA ILE A 837 -34.29 -14.95 -42.57
C ILE A 837 -33.89 -13.76 -41.68
N LEU A 838 -34.67 -13.39 -40.67
CA LEU A 838 -34.27 -12.33 -39.74
C LEU A 838 -33.04 -12.70 -38.90
N LEU A 839 -32.90 -13.97 -38.49
CA LEU A 839 -31.72 -14.43 -37.75
C LEU A 839 -30.44 -14.32 -38.59
N ILE A 840 -30.52 -14.69 -39.86
CA ILE A 840 -29.39 -14.55 -40.82
C ILE A 840 -29.03 -13.07 -41.03
N MET A 841 -30.03 -12.20 -41.16
CA MET A 841 -29.80 -10.75 -41.27
C MET A 841 -29.18 -10.11 -40.03
N CYS A 842 -29.40 -10.66 -38.83
CA CYS A 842 -28.80 -10.13 -37.60
C CYS A 842 -27.27 -10.26 -37.60
N SER A 843 -26.73 -11.40 -38.05
CA SER A 843 -25.28 -11.66 -38.02
C SER A 843 -24.48 -10.74 -38.94
N GLU A 844 -25.04 -10.30 -40.06
CA GLU A 844 -24.36 -9.39 -40.99
C GLU A 844 -24.44 -7.92 -40.51
N GLN A 845 -25.58 -7.51 -39.91
CA GLN A 845 -25.89 -6.10 -39.68
C GLN A 845 -25.64 -5.56 -38.27
N LEU A 846 -25.45 -6.41 -37.24
CA LEU A 846 -25.18 -5.98 -35.85
C LEU A 846 -24.00 -4.99 -35.75
N ASN A 847 -23.00 -5.16 -36.63
CA ASN A 847 -21.82 -4.30 -36.79
C ASN A 847 -22.14 -2.79 -36.92
N ASN A 848 -23.30 -2.42 -37.47
CA ASN A 848 -23.69 -1.03 -37.72
C ASN A 848 -24.63 -0.41 -36.65
N VAL A 849 -25.04 -1.20 -35.65
CA VAL A 849 -25.94 -0.77 -34.57
C VAL A 849 -25.17 -0.58 -33.27
N MET A 850 -24.19 -1.43 -32.97
CA MET A 850 -23.39 -1.35 -31.74
C MET A 850 -22.33 -0.24 -31.76
N SER A 851 -22.10 0.40 -32.92
CA SER A 851 -21.11 1.47 -33.13
C SER A 851 -21.75 2.86 -33.21
N LYS A 852 -22.95 3.05 -32.65
CA LYS A 852 -23.77 4.28 -32.70
C LYS A 852 -24.71 4.43 -31.50
#